data_AF-A0A4Z0V722-F1
#
_entry.id   AF-A0A4Z0V722-F1
#
_cell.length_a   1.000
_cell.length_b   1.000
_cell.length_c   1.000
_cell.angle_alpha   90.00
_cell.angle_beta   90.00
_cell.angle_gamma   90.00
#
_symmetry.space_group_name_H-M   'P 1'
#
loop_
_entity.id
_entity.type
_entity.pdbx_description
1 polymer ?
#
loop_
_entity_poly.entity_id
_entity_poly.type
_entity_poly.pdbx_seq_one_letter_code
_entity_poly.pdbx_strand_id
1 'polypeptide(L)'
;MTLRLFIFLLSMLALVSGQAQIAVGSWKQYPVFGEVTDLVETDRHVWYATGGCLYSYDKNADETRFYSGSGALSGYTVKLIRHDSDKGILAVAYADGNMDLILSDGSRVNLPEIRDAGAGVDKTINDISFDGGDMFVATGGGLVIYDTDRYEVRESRMYNLPIRTVIPAPGYLILAGMNPENGNYALYGVRRDASINIPDNFRLICRYRDLITDFRMLDTDGRRYAVSRNGRLGSIDIGADGECVLHDILLNGTACNATGLTKGDDGVVRFITKDGIVGHYSDSGTLVADIAMPEQFRSNLIASHDGLGSVWFAGEDGIGNYRIEHDGGVTVLREKSVPSDAITFNEICNIFPTSDNRGFYISNLGMTQHHPVGDGDRFNIRLKLNLVTRDGVEKIDPVGVTANTGPGMGSQSSYGKYIFSPTQIAEDPDNAGRLYIGSGCEGVYVIEDGVELKKFDNTNSTINKHANYYCGTVSVTIDNDGNLWVCSRAGGEKHPIAILPADKRRLDPSEVTMDDWAIADYDLYLKVRDIKLLHCRHSGMIFGIDATDNRGFLAVNHRGTPADPSDDIFVGWSAMTDQDGKSFAPQAWTCLVEDQRGHVWFGTRAGVVSVSNPAKACNDDFRINRIKVPRNDGSGLADYLLDNEHIVAIAVDSSNRKWIGTNGSGLYLVSEDGDEIISHFTIDNSPLPSNVITALYCDPNSSSLFVGTLSGLYEYSSTSSPPRSDYSDVYAYPNPVTSGYSGPITITGLMEDSLVKIMDSGMRLVYQTSSEGGMAVWDGCNIGGTRVRSGVYYVLASSSGQGAESSAGDVVAKILVVN
;
A
#
# COMPACT_ATOMS: atom_id res chain seq x y z
N MET A 1 -48.26 -6.73 -29.08
CA MET A 1 -48.14 -5.66 -28.05
C MET A 1 -47.19 -6.06 -26.90
N THR A 2 -46.88 -7.35 -26.73
CA THR A 2 -46.07 -7.91 -25.64
C THR A 2 -44.54 -7.80 -25.82
N LEU A 3 -44.02 -7.87 -27.06
CA LEU A 3 -42.56 -7.75 -27.29
C LEU A 3 -42.04 -6.32 -27.14
N ARG A 4 -42.85 -5.31 -27.49
CA ARG A 4 -42.49 -3.89 -27.32
C ARG A 4 -42.50 -3.45 -25.85
N LEU A 5 -43.36 -4.05 -25.01
CA LEU A 5 -43.38 -3.79 -23.57
C LEU A 5 -42.16 -4.39 -22.86
N PHE A 6 -41.68 -5.55 -23.33
CA PHE A 6 -40.48 -6.23 -22.79
C PHE A 6 -39.18 -5.48 -23.14
N ILE A 7 -39.06 -4.97 -24.37
CA ILE A 7 -37.92 -4.14 -24.79
C ILE A 7 -37.92 -2.79 -24.07
N PHE A 8 -39.10 -2.22 -23.79
CA PHE A 8 -39.21 -0.95 -23.05
C PHE A 8 -38.84 -1.09 -21.55
N LEU A 9 -39.15 -2.25 -20.94
CA LEU A 9 -38.70 -2.56 -19.57
C LEU A 9 -37.19 -2.84 -19.50
N LEU A 10 -36.59 -3.49 -20.51
CA LEU A 10 -35.13 -3.68 -20.57
C LEU A 10 -34.39 -2.35 -20.80
N SER A 11 -34.95 -1.41 -21.57
CA SER A 11 -34.34 -0.09 -21.77
C SER A 11 -34.44 0.82 -20.54
N MET A 12 -35.41 0.60 -19.64
CA MET A 12 -35.48 1.31 -18.35
C MET A 12 -34.47 0.77 -17.33
N LEU A 13 -34.06 -0.51 -17.42
CA LEU A 13 -32.95 -1.07 -16.64
C LEU A 13 -31.58 -0.50 -17.06
N ALA A 14 -31.44 -0.02 -18.29
CA ALA A 14 -30.20 0.55 -18.82
C ALA A 14 -30.02 2.06 -18.53
N LEU A 15 -30.98 2.71 -17.87
CA LEU A 15 -30.94 4.15 -17.55
C LEU A 15 -30.76 4.45 -16.05
N VAL A 16 -30.55 3.43 -15.22
CA VAL A 16 -30.02 3.64 -13.88
C VAL A 16 -28.51 3.53 -13.99
N SER A 17 -27.83 4.66 -14.16
CA SER A 17 -26.42 4.80 -13.78
C SER A 17 -26.33 4.69 -12.25
N GLY A 18 -26.64 3.51 -11.73
CA GLY A 18 -26.38 3.16 -10.34
C GLY A 18 -24.92 2.79 -10.30
N GLN A 19 -24.11 3.57 -9.58
CA GLN A 19 -22.83 3.04 -9.11
C GLN A 19 -23.15 1.72 -8.41
N ALA A 20 -22.51 0.63 -8.85
CA ALA A 20 -22.67 -0.65 -8.21
C ALA A 20 -22.15 -0.53 -6.77
N GLN A 21 -23.07 -0.41 -5.81
CA GLN A 21 -22.70 -0.29 -4.41
C GLN A 21 -21.97 -1.58 -3.98
N ILE A 22 -20.77 -1.41 -3.43
CA ILE A 22 -19.96 -2.51 -2.94
C ILE A 22 -20.74 -3.22 -1.83
N ALA A 23 -20.94 -4.53 -1.96
CA ALA A 23 -21.70 -5.31 -0.99
C ALA A 23 -21.10 -5.14 0.41
N VAL A 24 -21.94 -4.96 1.43
CA VAL A 24 -21.47 -4.85 2.83
C VAL A 24 -20.67 -6.10 3.19
N GLY A 25 -19.53 -5.90 3.86
CA GLY A 25 -18.57 -6.94 4.20
C GLY A 25 -17.60 -7.33 3.08
N SER A 26 -17.72 -6.75 1.89
CA SER A 26 -16.78 -7.02 0.79
C SER A 26 -15.63 -6.02 0.76
N TRP A 27 -14.56 -6.45 0.10
CA TRP A 27 -13.32 -5.70 -0.05
C TRP A 27 -13.08 -5.35 -1.51
N LYS A 28 -12.47 -4.20 -1.73
CA LYS A 28 -11.94 -3.78 -3.04
C LYS A 28 -10.46 -3.43 -2.89
N GLN A 29 -9.65 -3.95 -3.80
CA GLN A 29 -8.26 -3.55 -3.95
C GLN A 29 -8.17 -2.47 -5.03
N TYR A 30 -7.44 -1.40 -4.76
CA TYR A 30 -7.10 -0.41 -5.76
C TYR A 30 -5.79 -0.85 -6.45
N PRO A 31 -5.76 -0.99 -7.78
CA PRO A 31 -4.56 -1.43 -8.47
C PRO A 31 -3.41 -0.42 -8.32
N VAL A 32 -2.20 -0.95 -8.17
CA VAL A 32 -0.97 -0.20 -7.94
C VAL A 32 -0.12 -0.20 -9.21
N PHE A 33 0.43 0.96 -9.55
CA PHE A 33 1.48 1.08 -10.57
C PHE A 33 2.66 1.91 -10.06
N GLY A 34 3.86 1.45 -10.37
CA GLY A 34 5.11 2.14 -10.08
C GLY A 34 6.20 1.70 -11.05
N GLU A 35 7.44 1.68 -10.57
CA GLU A 35 8.55 1.12 -11.33
C GLU A 35 8.27 -0.34 -11.70
N VAL A 36 8.42 -0.67 -12.98
CA VAL A 36 8.31 -2.06 -13.46
C VAL A 36 9.59 -2.79 -13.08
N THR A 37 9.46 -3.84 -12.29
CA THR A 37 10.58 -4.58 -11.71
C THR A 37 10.91 -5.86 -12.47
N ASP A 38 9.97 -6.37 -13.28
CA ASP A 38 10.18 -7.57 -14.08
C ASP A 38 9.29 -7.51 -15.34
N LEU A 39 9.78 -8.03 -16.46
CA LEU A 39 9.13 -7.94 -17.77
C LEU A 39 9.42 -9.21 -18.59
N VAL A 40 8.36 -9.86 -19.03
CA VAL A 40 8.42 -11.08 -19.84
C VAL A 40 7.50 -10.94 -21.03
N GLU A 41 8.03 -11.14 -22.23
CA GLU A 41 7.23 -11.24 -23.44
C GLU A 41 7.06 -12.72 -23.84
N THR A 42 5.83 -13.09 -24.16
CA THR A 42 5.42 -14.37 -24.76
C THR A 42 4.86 -14.10 -26.15
N ASP A 43 4.47 -15.11 -26.91
CA ASP A 43 3.82 -14.94 -28.22
C ASP A 43 2.54 -14.09 -28.13
N ARG A 44 1.69 -14.31 -27.12
CA ARG A 44 0.38 -13.68 -26.96
C ARG A 44 0.36 -12.52 -25.98
N HIS A 45 1.17 -12.58 -24.92
CA HIS A 45 1.09 -11.63 -23.80
C HIS A 45 2.43 -10.96 -23.49
N VAL A 46 2.35 -9.76 -22.95
CA VAL A 46 3.45 -9.09 -22.24
C VAL A 46 3.09 -9.07 -20.77
N TRP A 47 3.83 -9.83 -19.97
CA TRP A 47 3.66 -9.91 -18.52
C TRP A 47 4.63 -8.97 -17.84
N TYR A 48 4.17 -8.27 -16.83
CA TYR A 48 5.03 -7.37 -16.07
C TYR A 48 4.61 -7.26 -14.62
N ALA A 49 5.61 -7.12 -13.75
CA ALA A 49 5.43 -6.91 -12.32
C ALA A 49 5.74 -5.44 -11.99
N THR A 50 4.87 -4.79 -11.24
CA THR A 50 5.04 -3.39 -10.80
C THR A 50 4.36 -3.17 -9.47
N GLY A 51 5.06 -2.53 -8.52
CA GLY A 51 4.52 -2.25 -7.18
C GLY A 51 3.97 -3.47 -6.43
N GLY A 52 4.50 -4.66 -6.69
CA GLY A 52 4.01 -5.93 -6.11
C GLY A 52 2.78 -6.52 -6.81
N CYS A 53 2.27 -5.90 -7.87
CA CYS A 53 1.14 -6.37 -8.66
C CYS A 53 1.59 -7.04 -9.96
N LEU A 54 0.81 -8.00 -10.47
CA LEU A 54 1.00 -8.62 -11.78
C LEU A 54 -0.01 -8.08 -12.79
N TYR A 55 0.49 -7.79 -13.98
CA TYR A 55 -0.31 -7.42 -15.13
C TYR A 55 0.06 -8.24 -16.36
N SER A 56 -0.90 -8.42 -17.26
CA SER A 56 -0.67 -8.92 -18.61
C SER A 56 -1.30 -8.00 -19.62
N TYR A 57 -0.58 -7.65 -20.67
CA TYR A 57 -1.13 -7.06 -21.88
C TYR A 57 -1.31 -8.14 -22.95
N ASP A 58 -2.55 -8.37 -23.40
CA ASP A 58 -2.85 -9.31 -24.51
C ASP A 58 -2.67 -8.57 -25.84
N LYS A 59 -1.69 -9.01 -26.63
CA LYS A 59 -1.30 -8.37 -27.90
C LYS A 59 -2.40 -8.47 -28.97
N ASN A 60 -3.30 -9.46 -28.87
CA ASN A 60 -4.37 -9.66 -29.84
C ASN A 60 -5.63 -8.87 -29.48
N ALA A 61 -5.94 -8.79 -28.19
CA ALA A 61 -7.11 -8.06 -27.71
C ALA A 61 -6.87 -6.55 -27.55
N ASP A 62 -5.60 -6.12 -27.48
CA ASP A 62 -5.20 -4.75 -27.09
C ASP A 62 -5.75 -4.36 -25.70
N GLU A 63 -5.74 -5.32 -24.79
CA GLU A 63 -6.29 -5.17 -23.43
C GLU A 63 -5.24 -5.48 -22.38
N THR A 64 -5.21 -4.67 -21.33
CA THR A 64 -4.44 -4.96 -20.12
C THR A 64 -5.34 -5.57 -19.05
N ARG A 65 -4.86 -6.61 -18.40
CA ARG A 65 -5.50 -7.26 -17.25
C ARG A 65 -4.63 -7.14 -16.01
N PHE A 66 -5.26 -6.72 -14.92
CA PHE A 66 -4.72 -6.80 -13.56
C PHE A 66 -5.08 -8.14 -12.91
N TYR A 67 -4.13 -8.73 -12.16
CA TYR A 67 -4.33 -9.98 -11.42
C TYR A 67 -4.31 -9.70 -9.91
N SER A 68 -5.48 -9.72 -9.27
CA SER A 68 -5.62 -9.49 -7.84
C SER A 68 -5.22 -10.70 -6.99
N GLY A 69 -4.65 -10.44 -5.82
CA GLY A 69 -4.27 -11.48 -4.84
C GLY A 69 -5.46 -12.20 -4.18
N SER A 70 -6.64 -11.59 -4.21
CA SER A 70 -7.86 -12.10 -3.59
C SER A 70 -8.75 -12.94 -4.53
N GLY A 71 -8.24 -13.31 -5.71
CA GLY A 71 -9.01 -14.13 -6.65
C GLY A 71 -8.16 -14.72 -7.77
N ALA A 72 -7.50 -13.86 -8.57
CA ALA A 72 -6.75 -14.31 -9.73
C ALA A 72 -5.45 -15.02 -9.33
N LEU A 73 -4.84 -14.61 -8.22
CA LEU A 73 -3.59 -15.15 -7.68
C LEU A 73 -3.80 -15.78 -6.30
N SER A 74 -2.80 -16.52 -5.84
CA SER A 74 -2.72 -17.17 -4.52
C SER A 74 -1.83 -16.39 -3.54
N GLY A 75 -1.39 -15.20 -3.92
CA GLY A 75 -0.55 -14.30 -3.12
C GLY A 75 -0.69 -12.84 -3.57
N TYR A 76 -0.25 -11.91 -2.72
CA TYR A 76 -0.55 -10.47 -2.89
C TYR A 76 0.63 -9.62 -3.37
N THR A 77 1.85 -9.98 -3.02
CA THR A 77 3.05 -9.18 -3.35
C THR A 77 3.95 -9.99 -4.27
N VAL A 78 3.81 -9.77 -5.57
CA VAL A 78 4.63 -10.40 -6.61
C VAL A 78 6.06 -9.86 -6.53
N LYS A 79 7.02 -10.78 -6.46
CA LYS A 79 8.45 -10.49 -6.36
C LYS A 79 9.15 -10.62 -7.71
N LEU A 80 8.86 -11.68 -8.46
CA LEU A 80 9.48 -11.95 -9.77
C LEU A 80 8.57 -12.85 -10.62
N ILE A 81 8.79 -12.81 -11.93
CA ILE A 81 8.12 -13.66 -12.91
C ILE A 81 9.12 -14.34 -13.85
N ARG A 82 8.88 -15.59 -14.21
CA ARG A 82 9.72 -16.34 -15.15
C ARG A 82 8.85 -17.18 -16.07
N HIS A 83 9.26 -17.29 -17.33
CA HIS A 83 8.50 -18.03 -18.33
C HIS A 83 9.28 -19.23 -18.85
N ASP A 84 8.63 -20.38 -18.86
CA ASP A 84 9.03 -21.57 -19.57
C ASP A 84 8.49 -21.49 -21.00
N SER A 85 9.36 -21.15 -21.95
CA SER A 85 8.99 -21.07 -23.37
C SER A 85 8.58 -22.40 -23.98
N ASP A 86 9.05 -23.52 -23.43
CA ASP A 86 8.83 -24.84 -24.01
C ASP A 86 7.43 -25.36 -23.67
N LYS A 87 6.96 -25.06 -22.44
CA LYS A 87 5.63 -25.47 -21.95
C LYS A 87 4.60 -24.34 -21.93
N GLY A 88 5.00 -23.09 -22.17
CA GLY A 88 4.13 -21.93 -22.09
C GLY A 88 3.61 -21.67 -20.67
N ILE A 89 4.48 -21.85 -19.67
CA ILE A 89 4.15 -21.67 -18.24
C ILE A 89 4.76 -20.36 -17.76
N LEU A 90 3.99 -19.53 -17.09
CA LEU A 90 4.49 -18.39 -16.34
C LEU A 90 4.51 -18.73 -14.84
N ALA A 91 5.70 -18.79 -14.23
CA ALA A 91 5.83 -18.81 -12.78
C ALA A 91 5.78 -17.39 -12.22
N VAL A 92 4.97 -17.21 -11.18
CA VAL A 92 4.78 -15.99 -10.42
C VAL A 92 5.17 -16.27 -8.98
N ALA A 93 6.27 -15.68 -8.51
CA ALA A 93 6.76 -15.86 -7.15
C ALA A 93 6.39 -14.68 -6.26
N TYR A 94 5.93 -14.96 -5.04
CA TYR A 94 5.52 -13.96 -4.07
C TYR A 94 6.59 -13.71 -3.00
N ALA A 95 6.51 -12.56 -2.35
CA ALA A 95 7.44 -12.16 -1.30
C ALA A 95 7.42 -13.07 -0.05
N ASP A 96 6.31 -13.77 0.20
CA ASP A 96 6.14 -14.71 1.33
C ASP A 96 6.66 -16.12 1.04
N GLY A 97 7.18 -16.35 -0.18
CA GLY A 97 7.67 -17.65 -0.63
C GLY A 97 6.60 -18.54 -1.27
N ASN A 98 5.36 -18.07 -1.44
CA ASN A 98 4.38 -18.79 -2.25
C ASN A 98 4.69 -18.63 -3.75
N MET A 99 4.10 -19.47 -4.61
CA MET A 99 4.14 -19.32 -6.06
C MET A 99 2.84 -19.75 -6.73
N ASP A 100 2.53 -19.14 -7.87
CA ASP A 100 1.56 -19.67 -8.82
C ASP A 100 2.24 -19.99 -10.15
N LEU A 101 1.76 -21.02 -10.83
CA LEU A 101 1.98 -21.27 -12.24
C LEU A 101 0.73 -20.88 -13.01
N ILE A 102 0.87 -19.99 -13.99
CA ILE A 102 -0.17 -19.69 -14.97
C ILE A 102 0.16 -20.48 -16.23
N LEU A 103 -0.72 -21.41 -16.58
CA LEU A 103 -0.57 -22.29 -17.73
C LEU A 103 -1.07 -21.60 -19.02
N SER A 104 -0.75 -22.18 -20.17
CA SER A 104 -1.08 -21.63 -21.49
C SER A 104 -2.59 -21.49 -21.76
N ASP A 105 -3.43 -22.28 -21.08
CA ASP A 105 -4.89 -22.16 -21.12
C ASP A 105 -5.46 -21.12 -20.13
N GLY A 106 -4.58 -20.45 -19.38
CA GLY A 106 -4.92 -19.47 -18.35
C GLY A 106 -5.32 -20.09 -16.99
N SER A 107 -5.28 -21.41 -16.85
CA SER A 107 -5.48 -22.07 -15.57
C SER A 107 -4.29 -21.83 -14.63
N ARG A 108 -4.56 -21.91 -13.33
CA ARG A 108 -3.61 -21.57 -12.26
C ARG A 108 -3.35 -22.78 -11.38
N VAL A 109 -2.08 -23.02 -11.07
CA VAL A 109 -1.64 -24.03 -10.10
C VAL A 109 -0.86 -23.33 -8.98
N ASN A 110 -1.34 -23.44 -7.75
CA ASN A 110 -0.67 -22.89 -6.57
C ASN A 110 0.38 -23.88 -6.03
N LEU A 111 1.56 -23.39 -5.68
CA LEU A 111 2.69 -24.15 -5.13
C LEU A 111 3.14 -23.56 -3.77
N PRO A 112 2.46 -23.93 -2.67
CA PRO A 112 2.66 -23.33 -1.34
C PRO A 112 3.82 -23.91 -0.53
N GLU A 113 4.53 -24.92 -1.02
CA GLU A 113 5.45 -25.74 -0.23
C GLU A 113 6.59 -24.93 0.42
N ILE A 114 7.12 -23.91 -0.27
CA ILE A 114 8.16 -23.03 0.27
C ILE A 114 7.58 -22.10 1.35
N ARG A 115 6.39 -21.53 1.11
CA ARG A 115 5.67 -20.71 2.11
C ARG A 115 5.35 -21.53 3.36
N ASP A 116 4.91 -22.77 3.19
CA ASP A 116 4.45 -23.64 4.28
C ASP A 116 5.60 -24.39 4.96
N ALA A 117 6.85 -24.18 4.51
CA ALA A 117 8.03 -24.72 5.15
C ALA A 117 8.12 -24.29 6.63
N GLY A 118 8.71 -25.17 7.44
CA GLY A 118 8.79 -25.01 8.90
C GLY A 118 9.48 -23.71 9.34
N ALA A 119 9.21 -23.30 10.59
CA ALA A 119 9.77 -22.10 11.18
C ALA A 119 11.31 -22.11 11.14
N GLY A 120 11.92 -20.95 10.83
CA GLY A 120 13.37 -20.78 10.75
C GLY A 120 13.99 -21.06 9.38
N VAL A 121 13.21 -21.51 8.39
CA VAL A 121 13.63 -21.56 6.98
C VAL A 121 13.54 -20.17 6.37
N ASP A 122 14.58 -19.73 5.66
CA ASP A 122 14.50 -18.55 4.81
C ASP A 122 13.72 -18.88 3.53
N LYS A 123 12.49 -18.37 3.45
CA LYS A 123 11.50 -18.64 2.40
C LYS A 123 11.66 -17.72 1.18
N THR A 124 12.65 -16.83 1.21
CA THR A 124 12.89 -15.87 0.14
C THR A 124 13.17 -16.59 -1.18
N ILE A 125 12.30 -16.43 -2.19
CA ILE A 125 12.58 -16.91 -3.55
C ILE A 125 13.49 -15.90 -4.25
N ASN A 126 14.68 -16.31 -4.67
CA ASN A 126 15.67 -15.44 -5.31
C ASN A 126 15.57 -15.44 -6.83
N ASP A 127 15.36 -16.61 -7.45
CA ASP A 127 15.21 -16.77 -8.90
C ASP A 127 14.54 -18.11 -9.23
N ILE A 128 14.00 -18.21 -10.45
CA ILE A 128 13.40 -19.43 -11.00
C ILE A 128 14.00 -19.69 -12.38
N SER A 129 14.39 -20.93 -12.65
CA SER A 129 14.81 -21.37 -13.98
C SER A 129 14.13 -22.67 -14.38
N PHE A 130 14.01 -22.89 -15.68
CA PHE A 130 13.34 -24.06 -16.27
C PHE A 130 14.31 -24.81 -17.17
N ASP A 131 14.26 -26.13 -17.14
CA ASP A 131 14.90 -26.98 -18.14
C ASP A 131 14.35 -28.41 -18.11
N GLY A 132 14.06 -28.98 -19.29
CA GLY A 132 13.82 -30.42 -19.44
C GLY A 132 12.66 -31.00 -18.61
N GLY A 133 11.65 -30.19 -18.28
CA GLY A 133 10.52 -30.58 -17.43
C GLY A 133 10.71 -30.35 -15.93
N ASP A 134 11.85 -29.79 -15.52
CA ASP A 134 12.08 -29.35 -14.14
C ASP A 134 12.01 -27.82 -14.03
N MET A 135 11.47 -27.35 -12.90
CA MET A 135 11.57 -25.96 -12.45
C MET A 135 12.47 -25.89 -11.22
N PHE A 136 13.56 -25.13 -11.32
CA PHE A 136 14.55 -24.93 -10.26
C PHE A 136 14.28 -23.61 -9.54
N VAL A 137 13.95 -23.67 -8.27
CA VAL A 137 13.64 -22.51 -7.44
C VAL A 137 14.78 -22.27 -6.46
N ALA A 138 15.56 -21.24 -6.74
CA ALA A 138 16.64 -20.78 -5.87
C ALA A 138 16.04 -19.97 -4.70
N THR A 139 16.36 -20.34 -3.47
CA THR A 139 15.84 -19.70 -2.26
C THR A 139 16.94 -19.16 -1.36
N GLY A 140 16.58 -18.32 -0.38
CA GLY A 140 17.49 -17.84 0.66
C GLY A 140 18.01 -18.97 1.56
N GLY A 141 17.25 -20.05 1.72
CA GLY A 141 17.63 -21.23 2.50
C GLY A 141 18.28 -22.36 1.70
N GLY A 142 18.00 -22.48 0.40
CA GLY A 142 18.50 -23.56 -0.45
C GLY A 142 17.80 -23.71 -1.80
N LEU A 143 17.60 -24.94 -2.27
CA LEU A 143 17.08 -25.26 -3.61
C LEU A 143 15.85 -26.15 -3.52
N VAL A 144 14.82 -25.82 -4.29
CA VAL A 144 13.63 -26.67 -4.50
C VAL A 144 13.48 -26.94 -6.00
N ILE A 145 13.28 -28.19 -6.36
CA ILE A 145 13.10 -28.65 -7.75
C ILE A 145 11.68 -29.20 -7.86
N TYR A 146 10.89 -28.65 -8.78
CA TYR A 146 9.54 -29.10 -9.09
C TYR A 146 9.51 -29.83 -10.43
N ASP A 147 8.73 -30.90 -10.51
CA ASP A 147 8.34 -31.52 -11.77
C ASP A 147 7.22 -30.67 -12.40
N THR A 148 7.43 -30.14 -13.61
CA THR A 148 6.48 -29.24 -14.27
C THR A 148 5.37 -29.96 -15.04
N ASP A 149 5.37 -31.29 -15.08
CA ASP A 149 4.25 -32.09 -15.61
C ASP A 149 3.25 -32.47 -14.51
N ARG A 150 3.75 -32.68 -13.30
CA ARG A 150 2.95 -33.06 -12.12
C ARG A 150 2.67 -31.91 -11.16
N TYR A 151 3.43 -30.83 -11.28
CA TYR A 151 3.39 -29.67 -10.40
C TYR A 151 3.64 -30.02 -8.93
N GLU A 152 4.60 -30.93 -8.69
CA GLU A 152 4.96 -31.38 -7.34
C GLU A 152 6.46 -31.21 -7.08
N VAL A 153 6.84 -31.04 -5.81
CA VAL A 153 8.26 -31.03 -5.41
C VAL A 153 8.88 -32.38 -5.72
N ARG A 154 9.81 -32.40 -6.68
CA ARG A 154 10.61 -33.58 -7.03
C ARG A 154 11.74 -33.81 -6.04
N GLU A 155 12.45 -32.74 -5.68
CA GLU A 155 13.54 -32.78 -4.72
C GLU A 155 13.72 -31.40 -4.07
N SER A 156 14.01 -31.36 -2.77
CA SER A 156 14.25 -30.09 -2.07
C SER A 156 15.33 -30.22 -1.02
N ARG A 157 16.13 -29.18 -0.84
CA ARG A 157 17.10 -29.09 0.25
C ARG A 157 17.37 -27.67 0.70
N MET A 158 17.34 -27.47 2.02
CA MET A 158 17.80 -26.26 2.68
C MET A 158 19.24 -26.45 3.16
N TYR A 159 20.16 -25.63 2.64
CA TYR A 159 21.58 -25.60 3.01
C TYR A 159 21.89 -24.54 4.08
N ASN A 160 20.91 -23.72 4.46
CA ASN A 160 21.10 -22.48 5.22
C ASN A 160 22.13 -21.55 4.55
N LEU A 161 22.18 -21.60 3.22
CA LEU A 161 23.01 -20.74 2.40
C LEU A 161 22.16 -20.19 1.25
N PRO A 162 22.24 -18.88 0.99
CA PRO A 162 21.46 -18.26 -0.07
C PRO A 162 21.94 -18.73 -1.44
N ILE A 163 21.05 -19.41 -2.16
CA ILE A 163 21.22 -19.69 -3.58
C ILE A 163 20.50 -18.57 -4.32
N ARG A 164 21.24 -17.89 -5.19
CA ARG A 164 20.77 -16.70 -5.90
C ARG A 164 20.14 -17.05 -7.22
N THR A 165 20.72 -17.98 -7.96
CA THR A 165 20.16 -18.53 -9.19
C THR A 165 20.74 -19.92 -9.46
N VAL A 166 20.05 -20.69 -10.30
CA VAL A 166 20.50 -21.99 -10.82
C VAL A 166 20.54 -21.92 -12.33
N ILE A 167 21.72 -22.17 -12.91
CA ILE A 167 21.92 -22.26 -14.35
C ILE A 167 21.93 -23.77 -14.71
N PRO A 168 20.83 -24.29 -15.29
CA PRO A 168 20.79 -25.66 -15.78
C PRO A 168 21.64 -25.77 -17.06
N ALA A 169 22.56 -26.73 -17.12
CA ALA A 169 23.41 -27.01 -18.30
C ALA A 169 23.48 -28.53 -18.56
N PRO A 170 23.85 -29.02 -19.75
CA PRO A 170 23.94 -30.46 -20.00
C PRO A 170 24.83 -31.17 -18.98
N GLY A 171 24.27 -32.15 -18.28
CA GLY A 171 24.97 -32.96 -17.27
C GLY A 171 25.13 -32.32 -15.89
N TYR A 172 25.03 -31.00 -15.75
CA TYR A 172 25.28 -30.29 -14.49
C TYR A 172 24.25 -29.19 -14.20
N LEU A 173 23.99 -28.95 -12.92
CA LEU A 173 23.36 -27.72 -12.44
C LEU A 173 24.45 -26.85 -11.81
N ILE A 174 24.49 -25.58 -12.21
CA ILE A 174 25.43 -24.60 -11.65
C ILE A 174 24.66 -23.66 -10.73
N LEU A 175 24.95 -23.73 -9.44
CA LEU A 175 24.33 -22.91 -8.41
C LEU A 175 25.22 -21.69 -8.14
N ALA A 176 24.66 -20.50 -8.32
CA ALA A 176 25.30 -19.26 -7.89
C ALA A 176 24.85 -18.93 -6.46
N GLY A 177 25.78 -18.86 -5.51
CA GLY A 177 25.47 -18.61 -4.10
C GLY A 177 26.58 -17.90 -3.35
N MET A 178 26.44 -17.82 -2.03
CA MET A 178 27.51 -17.31 -1.14
C MET A 178 28.40 -18.44 -0.65
N ASN A 179 29.70 -18.17 -0.57
CA ASN A 179 30.66 -19.06 0.06
C ASN A 179 30.58 -18.89 1.60
N PRO A 180 30.30 -19.98 2.34
CA PRO A 180 30.15 -19.91 3.80
C PRO A 180 31.46 -19.56 4.53
N GLU A 181 32.63 -19.81 3.93
CA GLU A 181 33.93 -19.62 4.59
C GLU A 181 34.37 -18.15 4.60
N ASN A 182 33.99 -17.36 3.60
CA ASN A 182 34.51 -16.01 3.41
C ASN A 182 33.47 -14.97 2.97
N GLY A 183 32.22 -15.36 2.75
CA GLY A 183 31.14 -14.48 2.35
C GLY A 183 31.18 -13.99 0.90
N ASN A 184 32.17 -14.41 0.09
CA ASN A 184 32.24 -14.05 -1.33
C ASN A 184 31.29 -14.90 -2.18
N TYR A 185 30.95 -14.43 -3.38
CA TYR A 185 30.13 -15.23 -4.29
C TYR A 185 30.92 -16.42 -4.86
N ALA A 186 30.22 -17.55 -5.01
CA ALA A 186 30.77 -18.80 -5.49
C ALA A 186 29.80 -19.52 -6.43
N LEU A 187 30.37 -20.29 -7.36
CA LEU A 187 29.65 -21.23 -8.20
C LEU A 187 29.88 -22.65 -7.71
N TYR A 188 28.79 -23.39 -7.53
CA TYR A 188 28.81 -24.79 -7.16
C TYR A 188 28.22 -25.63 -8.29
N GLY A 189 28.91 -26.69 -8.68
CA GLY A 189 28.41 -27.66 -9.65
C GLY A 189 27.87 -28.89 -8.94
N VAL A 190 26.71 -29.36 -9.39
CA VAL A 190 26.18 -30.68 -9.04
C VAL A 190 25.78 -31.40 -10.32
N ARG A 191 26.09 -32.70 -10.42
CA ARG A 191 25.64 -33.49 -11.56
C ARG A 191 24.12 -33.62 -11.52
N ARG A 192 23.47 -33.55 -12.68
CA ARG A 192 21.99 -33.65 -12.78
C ARG A 192 21.42 -34.97 -12.32
N ASP A 193 22.18 -36.05 -12.47
CA ASP A 193 21.79 -37.39 -12.02
C ASP A 193 22.17 -37.66 -10.57
N ALA A 194 22.83 -36.71 -9.91
CA ALA A 194 23.18 -36.79 -8.50
C ALA A 194 22.13 -36.08 -7.64
N SER A 195 21.78 -36.69 -6.52
CA SER A 195 20.83 -36.10 -5.57
C SER A 195 21.39 -34.82 -4.95
N ILE A 196 20.59 -33.76 -4.94
CA ILE A 196 20.92 -32.52 -4.22
C ILE A 196 20.88 -32.73 -2.70
N ASN A 197 20.30 -33.83 -2.21
CA ASN A 197 20.27 -34.21 -0.79
C ASN A 197 21.60 -34.74 -0.22
N ILE A 198 22.64 -34.87 -1.02
CA ILE A 198 23.97 -35.32 -0.56
C ILE A 198 24.99 -34.17 -0.76
N PRO A 199 25.53 -33.56 0.32
CA PRO A 199 26.43 -32.40 0.21
C PRO A 199 27.69 -32.68 -0.61
N ASP A 200 28.20 -33.90 -0.53
CA ASP A 200 29.43 -34.31 -1.22
C ASP A 200 29.27 -34.32 -2.75
N ASN A 201 28.03 -34.25 -3.27
CA ASN A 201 27.78 -34.11 -4.70
C ASN A 201 28.04 -32.69 -5.22
N PHE A 202 28.20 -31.70 -4.32
CA PHE A 202 28.50 -30.32 -4.70
C PHE A 202 30.00 -30.08 -4.78
N ARG A 203 30.44 -29.58 -5.93
CA ARG A 203 31.82 -29.14 -6.15
C ARG A 203 31.87 -27.62 -6.23
N LEU A 204 32.72 -26.98 -5.42
CA LEU A 204 33.08 -25.57 -5.64
C LEU A 204 33.86 -25.46 -6.95
N ILE A 205 33.30 -24.74 -7.93
CA ILE A 205 33.91 -24.56 -9.24
C ILE A 205 34.83 -23.34 -9.22
N CYS A 206 34.28 -22.17 -8.89
CA CYS A 206 35.07 -20.95 -8.83
C CYS A 206 34.47 -19.93 -7.85
N ARG A 207 35.33 -19.00 -7.41
CA ARG A 207 34.96 -17.83 -6.60
C ARG A 207 34.94 -16.62 -7.52
N TYR A 208 33.93 -15.76 -7.41
CA TYR A 208 33.80 -14.56 -8.24
C TYR A 208 33.34 -13.35 -7.42
N ARG A 209 33.56 -12.14 -7.94
CA ARG A 209 33.36 -10.89 -7.17
C ARG A 209 31.95 -10.32 -7.20
N ASP A 210 31.26 -10.44 -8.33
CA ASP A 210 30.02 -9.71 -8.60
C ASP A 210 28.88 -10.69 -8.87
N LEU A 211 27.83 -10.67 -8.04
CA LEU A 211 26.67 -11.56 -8.08
C LEU A 211 26.05 -11.72 -9.47
N ILE A 212 25.83 -12.95 -9.94
CA ILE A 212 25.01 -13.21 -11.14
C ILE A 212 23.55 -12.96 -10.78
N THR A 213 22.91 -12.05 -11.52
CA THR A 213 21.52 -11.62 -11.29
C THR A 213 20.58 -12.00 -12.43
N ASP A 214 21.11 -12.31 -13.61
CA ASP A 214 20.33 -12.74 -14.77
C ASP A 214 21.19 -13.57 -15.73
N PHE A 215 20.60 -14.48 -16.49
CA PHE A 215 21.30 -15.28 -17.50
C PHE A 215 20.40 -15.70 -18.67
N ARG A 216 20.97 -15.82 -19.88
CA ARG A 216 20.27 -16.35 -21.06
C ARG A 216 21.19 -17.26 -21.86
N MET A 217 20.70 -18.42 -22.28
CA MET A 217 21.46 -19.37 -23.10
C MET A 217 21.81 -18.76 -24.47
N LEU A 218 23.09 -18.77 -24.84
CA LEU A 218 23.62 -18.19 -26.08
C LEU A 218 23.78 -19.22 -27.20
N ASP A 219 24.12 -20.46 -26.86
CA ASP A 219 24.34 -21.53 -27.83
C ASP A 219 23.18 -22.54 -27.86
N THR A 220 23.15 -23.36 -28.90
CA THR A 220 22.18 -24.45 -29.03
C THR A 220 22.54 -25.67 -28.18
N ASP A 221 23.80 -25.79 -27.81
CA ASP A 221 24.32 -26.93 -27.04
C ASP A 221 24.12 -26.76 -25.53
N GLY A 222 23.64 -25.59 -25.08
CA GLY A 222 23.36 -25.28 -23.69
C GLY A 222 24.61 -25.17 -22.81
N ARG A 223 25.74 -24.76 -23.37
CA ARG A 223 27.03 -24.67 -22.67
C ARG A 223 27.55 -23.26 -22.51
N ARG A 224 27.01 -22.29 -23.25
CA ARG A 224 27.39 -20.89 -23.14
C ARG A 224 26.17 -20.04 -22.80
N TYR A 225 26.31 -19.19 -21.79
CA TYR A 225 25.24 -18.32 -21.32
C TYR A 225 25.73 -16.87 -21.24
N ALA A 226 24.92 -15.92 -21.68
CA ALA A 226 25.04 -14.53 -21.32
C ALA A 226 24.69 -14.38 -19.84
N VAL A 227 25.41 -13.52 -19.12
CA VAL A 227 25.13 -13.22 -17.72
C VAL A 227 25.17 -11.73 -17.46
N SER A 228 24.27 -11.26 -16.61
CA SER A 228 24.34 -9.94 -15.98
C SER A 228 24.78 -10.11 -14.53
N ARG A 229 25.73 -9.27 -14.11
CA ARG A 229 26.24 -9.24 -12.73
C ARG A 229 26.09 -7.84 -12.14
N ASN A 230 24.95 -7.57 -11.53
CA ASN A 230 24.57 -6.21 -11.10
C ASN A 230 24.68 -5.19 -12.25
N GLY A 231 24.18 -5.56 -13.43
CA GLY A 231 24.22 -4.76 -14.64
C GLY A 231 25.51 -4.89 -15.47
N ARG A 232 26.58 -5.49 -14.92
CA ARG A 232 27.79 -5.77 -15.71
C ARG A 232 27.58 -7.01 -16.58
N LEU A 233 27.66 -6.84 -17.88
CA LEU A 233 27.51 -7.93 -18.84
C LEU A 233 28.75 -8.82 -18.91
N GLY A 234 28.52 -10.09 -19.23
CA GLY A 234 29.55 -11.09 -19.45
C GLY A 234 28.98 -12.36 -20.07
N SER A 235 29.79 -13.41 -20.12
CA SER A 235 29.33 -14.76 -20.46
C SER A 235 29.96 -15.80 -19.53
N ILE A 236 29.31 -16.95 -19.44
CA ILE A 236 29.81 -18.13 -18.73
C ILE A 236 29.80 -19.33 -19.68
N ASP A 237 30.95 -19.98 -19.80
CA ASP A 237 31.12 -21.24 -20.50
C ASP A 237 31.16 -22.39 -19.51
N ILE A 238 30.35 -23.42 -19.74
CA ILE A 238 30.20 -24.59 -18.88
C ILE A 238 30.69 -25.82 -19.64
N GLY A 239 31.80 -26.38 -19.17
CA GLY A 239 32.42 -27.58 -19.72
C GLY A 239 31.59 -28.84 -19.50
N ALA A 240 31.90 -29.89 -20.27
CA ALA A 240 31.26 -31.21 -20.11
C ALA A 240 31.54 -31.88 -18.75
N ASP A 241 32.58 -31.43 -18.06
CA ASP A 241 32.99 -31.83 -16.71
C ASP A 241 32.41 -30.89 -15.63
N GLY A 242 31.56 -29.93 -16.01
CA GLY A 242 30.97 -28.93 -15.14
C GLY A 242 31.93 -27.84 -14.67
N GLU A 243 33.12 -27.71 -15.25
CA GLU A 243 34.00 -26.56 -15.00
C GLU A 243 33.44 -25.31 -15.67
N CYS A 244 33.53 -24.17 -15.00
CA CYS A 244 32.99 -22.91 -15.51
C CYS A 244 34.09 -21.88 -15.78
N VAL A 245 34.02 -21.22 -16.93
CA VAL A 245 34.87 -20.07 -17.25
C VAL A 245 33.98 -18.84 -17.42
N LEU A 246 34.20 -17.83 -16.57
CA LEU A 246 33.49 -16.57 -16.61
C LEU A 246 34.28 -15.55 -17.42
N HIS A 247 33.62 -14.86 -18.34
CA HIS A 247 34.20 -13.84 -19.20
C HIS A 247 33.56 -12.48 -18.94
N ASP A 248 34.38 -11.49 -18.59
CA ASP A 248 33.97 -10.09 -18.59
C ASP A 248 33.94 -9.58 -20.02
N ILE A 249 32.82 -9.00 -20.45
CA ILE A 249 32.69 -8.47 -21.81
C ILE A 249 32.37 -6.99 -21.70
N LEU A 250 33.22 -6.17 -22.31
CA LEU A 250 33.09 -4.73 -22.34
C LEU A 250 32.37 -4.31 -23.62
N LEU A 251 31.48 -3.33 -23.51
CA LEU A 251 30.86 -2.71 -24.67
C LEU A 251 31.73 -1.52 -25.09
N ASN A 252 32.27 -1.55 -26.31
CA ASN A 252 33.19 -0.53 -26.82
C ASN A 252 34.35 -0.19 -25.84
N GLY A 253 34.89 -1.22 -25.18
CA GLY A 253 35.99 -1.07 -24.22
C GLY A 253 35.58 -0.49 -22.85
N THR A 254 34.29 -0.27 -22.59
CA THR A 254 33.79 0.28 -21.34
C THR A 254 32.80 -0.69 -20.67
N ALA A 255 32.80 -0.73 -19.34
CA ALA A 255 31.79 -1.48 -18.59
C ALA A 255 30.42 -0.81 -18.79
N CYS A 256 29.42 -1.59 -19.16
CA CYS A 256 28.03 -1.11 -19.26
C CYS A 256 27.23 -1.51 -18.02
N ASN A 257 26.09 -0.84 -17.83
CA ASN A 257 25.13 -1.13 -16.77
C ASN A 257 23.79 -1.50 -17.42
N ALA A 258 23.61 -2.78 -17.73
CA ALA A 258 22.39 -3.32 -18.31
C ALA A 258 21.25 -3.38 -17.27
N THR A 259 20.03 -3.09 -17.72
CA THR A 259 18.82 -3.16 -16.89
C THR A 259 18.12 -4.52 -16.97
N GLY A 260 18.33 -5.28 -18.06
CA GLY A 260 17.79 -6.62 -18.22
C GLY A 260 18.36 -7.37 -19.43
N LEU A 261 18.23 -8.70 -19.42
CA LEU A 261 18.50 -9.57 -20.56
C LEU A 261 17.20 -10.20 -21.07
N THR A 262 17.05 -10.27 -22.39
CA THR A 262 15.93 -10.99 -23.03
C THR A 262 16.46 -11.82 -24.19
N LYS A 263 15.79 -12.92 -24.53
CA LYS A 263 16.15 -13.78 -25.66
C LYS A 263 14.94 -13.86 -26.59
N GLY A 264 15.14 -13.48 -27.85
CA GLY A 264 14.11 -13.57 -28.88
C GLY A 264 13.87 -15.00 -29.37
N ASP A 265 12.79 -15.18 -30.12
CA ASP A 265 12.49 -16.42 -30.85
C ASP A 265 13.57 -16.76 -31.89
N ASP A 266 14.24 -15.72 -32.40
CA ASP A 266 15.43 -15.77 -33.24
C ASP A 266 16.68 -16.29 -32.52
N GLY A 267 16.59 -16.56 -31.22
CA GLY A 267 17.68 -17.05 -30.39
C GLY A 267 18.68 -15.98 -29.96
N VAL A 268 18.48 -14.72 -30.35
CA VAL A 268 19.43 -13.63 -30.05
C VAL A 268 19.15 -13.06 -28.66
N VAL A 269 20.21 -12.98 -27.85
CA VAL A 269 20.14 -12.36 -26.52
C VAL A 269 20.39 -10.86 -26.63
N ARG A 270 19.44 -10.05 -26.14
CA ARG A 270 19.43 -8.59 -26.19
C ARG A 270 19.46 -7.97 -24.80
N PHE A 271 19.88 -6.71 -24.74
CA PHE A 271 19.93 -5.91 -23.52
C PHE A 271 19.71 -4.42 -23.82
N ILE A 272 19.31 -3.67 -22.80
CA ILE A 272 19.39 -2.20 -22.79
C ILE A 272 20.19 -1.73 -21.58
N THR A 273 20.98 -0.67 -21.75
CA THR A 273 21.75 -0.06 -20.66
C THR A 273 20.99 1.08 -19.98
N LYS A 274 21.38 1.42 -18.75
CA LYS A 274 20.85 2.60 -18.03
C LYS A 274 21.00 3.90 -18.82
N ASP A 275 22.05 4.00 -19.64
CA ASP A 275 22.31 5.18 -20.48
C ASP A 275 21.54 5.17 -21.82
N GLY A 276 20.75 4.10 -22.08
CA GLY A 276 19.85 3.99 -23.23
C GLY A 276 20.50 3.36 -24.46
N ILE A 277 21.46 2.45 -24.30
CA ILE A 277 22.06 1.72 -25.42
C ILE A 277 21.38 0.37 -25.56
N VAL A 278 20.79 0.08 -26.72
CA VAL A 278 20.26 -1.24 -27.05
C VAL A 278 21.33 -2.05 -27.78
N GLY A 279 21.54 -3.29 -27.31
CA GLY A 279 22.57 -4.19 -27.81
C GLY A 279 22.16 -5.64 -27.80
N HIS A 280 23.02 -6.49 -28.36
CA HIS A 280 22.86 -7.93 -28.37
C HIS A 280 24.21 -8.67 -28.25
N TYR A 281 24.14 -9.97 -28.01
CA TYR A 281 25.28 -10.87 -28.12
C TYR A 281 25.34 -11.45 -29.54
N SER A 282 26.53 -11.44 -30.16
CA SER A 282 26.78 -12.14 -31.42
C SER A 282 26.82 -13.65 -31.22
N ASP A 283 26.79 -14.40 -32.33
CA ASP A 283 27.02 -15.86 -32.34
C ASP A 283 28.36 -16.27 -31.69
N SER A 284 29.36 -15.40 -31.76
CA SER A 284 30.67 -15.63 -31.12
C SER A 284 30.67 -15.30 -29.61
N GLY A 285 29.56 -14.80 -29.07
CA GLY A 285 29.38 -14.44 -27.67
C GLY A 285 29.95 -13.07 -27.29
N THR A 286 30.27 -12.21 -28.26
CA THR A 286 30.73 -10.83 -27.99
C THR A 286 29.56 -9.85 -27.99
N LEU A 287 29.66 -8.75 -27.23
CA LEU A 287 28.64 -7.70 -27.25
C LEU A 287 28.72 -6.90 -28.55
N VAL A 288 27.57 -6.74 -29.19
CA VAL A 288 27.35 -5.91 -30.38
C VAL A 288 26.27 -4.91 -30.02
N ALA A 289 26.65 -3.65 -29.81
CA ALA A 289 25.68 -2.58 -29.54
C ALA A 289 26.25 -1.24 -29.97
N ASP A 290 25.44 -0.43 -30.66
CA ASP A 290 25.69 1.00 -30.87
C ASP A 290 24.38 1.79 -31.12
N ILE A 291 23.22 1.20 -30.84
CA ILE A 291 21.92 1.87 -31.04
C ILE A 291 21.66 2.75 -29.82
N ALA A 292 22.03 4.03 -29.93
CA ALA A 292 21.74 5.04 -28.93
C ALA A 292 20.26 5.42 -28.99
N MET A 293 19.50 5.01 -27.99
CA MET A 293 18.08 5.35 -27.87
C MET A 293 17.91 6.78 -27.31
N PRO A 294 16.78 7.43 -27.65
CA PRO A 294 16.37 8.67 -26.99
C PRO A 294 16.30 8.53 -25.45
N GLU A 295 16.44 9.65 -24.76
CA GLU A 295 16.52 9.70 -23.29
C GLU A 295 15.33 9.02 -22.58
N GLN A 296 14.14 9.04 -23.17
CA GLN A 296 12.93 8.42 -22.62
C GLN A 296 13.00 6.88 -22.45
N PHE A 297 13.97 6.21 -23.08
CA PHE A 297 14.18 4.76 -22.96
C PHE A 297 15.27 4.39 -21.95
N ARG A 298 15.97 5.38 -21.38
CA ARG A 298 16.99 5.13 -20.37
C ARG A 298 16.40 4.43 -19.15
N SER A 299 17.19 3.56 -18.52
CA SER A 299 16.81 2.78 -17.34
C SER A 299 15.57 1.89 -17.46
N ASN A 300 14.98 1.74 -18.66
CA ASN A 300 13.82 0.86 -18.87
C ASN A 300 14.24 -0.61 -18.84
N LEU A 301 13.31 -1.51 -18.51
CA LEU A 301 13.43 -2.92 -18.82
C LEU A 301 13.15 -3.17 -20.31
N ILE A 302 13.65 -4.30 -20.82
CA ILE A 302 13.52 -4.71 -22.22
C ILE A 302 13.00 -6.14 -22.32
N ALA A 303 12.02 -6.35 -23.20
CA ALA A 303 11.63 -7.68 -23.68
C ALA A 303 11.43 -7.63 -25.20
N SER A 304 11.84 -8.70 -25.89
CA SER A 304 11.77 -8.76 -27.34
C SER A 304 11.73 -10.22 -27.79
N HIS A 305 10.52 -10.70 -28.02
CA HIS A 305 10.24 -12.01 -28.61
C HIS A 305 10.52 -11.97 -30.11
N ASP A 306 9.92 -11.04 -30.85
CA ASP A 306 10.03 -10.94 -32.33
C ASP A 306 11.25 -10.11 -32.81
N GLY A 307 12.30 -10.03 -31.99
CA GLY A 307 13.51 -9.27 -32.26
C GLY A 307 13.31 -7.75 -32.41
N LEU A 308 14.22 -7.07 -33.11
CA LEU A 308 14.19 -5.59 -33.22
C LEU A 308 12.94 -5.04 -33.97
N GLY A 309 12.21 -5.92 -34.65
CA GLY A 309 10.93 -5.60 -35.27
C GLY A 309 9.84 -5.21 -34.27
N SER A 310 9.94 -5.69 -33.03
CA SER A 310 9.01 -5.49 -31.91
C SER A 310 9.77 -5.60 -30.60
N VAL A 311 10.05 -4.46 -29.97
CA VAL A 311 10.76 -4.36 -28.69
C VAL A 311 9.88 -3.65 -27.68
N TRP A 312 9.62 -4.34 -26.57
CA TRP A 312 8.90 -3.80 -25.44
C TRP A 312 9.84 -3.11 -24.47
N PHE A 313 9.50 -1.88 -24.11
CA PHE A 313 10.15 -1.13 -23.05
C PHE A 313 9.18 -0.89 -21.92
N ALA A 314 9.65 -1.07 -20.68
CA ALA A 314 8.86 -0.86 -19.48
C ALA A 314 9.61 0.00 -18.46
N GLY A 315 8.90 0.96 -17.87
CA GLY A 315 9.41 1.86 -16.84
C GLY A 315 8.28 2.43 -15.98
N GLU A 316 8.58 3.44 -15.16
CA GLU A 316 7.57 4.12 -14.32
C GLU A 316 6.44 4.79 -15.13
N ASP A 317 6.68 5.05 -16.42
CA ASP A 317 5.76 5.68 -17.37
C ASP A 317 4.92 4.66 -18.17
N GLY A 318 5.00 3.37 -17.84
CA GLY A 318 4.19 2.33 -18.47
C GLY A 318 5.01 1.35 -19.32
N ILE A 319 4.28 0.57 -20.12
CA ILE A 319 4.86 -0.31 -21.15
C ILE A 319 4.52 0.22 -22.54
N GLY A 320 5.47 0.13 -23.48
CA GLY A 320 5.28 0.52 -24.88
C GLY A 320 6.06 -0.41 -25.82
N ASN A 321 5.67 -0.42 -27.11
CA ASN A 321 6.24 -1.31 -28.12
C ASN A 321 6.76 -0.53 -29.32
N TYR A 322 7.96 -0.88 -29.77
CA TYR A 322 8.69 -0.09 -30.75
C TYR A 322 9.43 -1.00 -31.72
N ARG A 323 9.51 -0.57 -32.98
CA ARG A 323 10.46 -1.12 -33.94
C ARG A 323 11.74 -0.31 -33.87
N ILE A 324 12.87 -1.00 -33.77
CA ILE A 324 14.20 -0.41 -33.72
C ILE A 324 14.93 -0.76 -35.02
N GLU A 325 15.31 0.27 -35.76
CA GLU A 325 16.08 0.15 -36.98
C GLU A 325 17.58 0.07 -36.67
N HIS A 326 18.36 -0.56 -37.54
CA HIS A 326 19.80 -0.74 -37.35
C HIS A 326 20.59 0.57 -37.29
N ASP A 327 20.04 1.67 -37.81
CA ASP A 327 20.64 3.01 -37.80
C ASP A 327 20.30 3.83 -36.54
N GLY A 328 19.52 3.27 -35.61
CA GLY A 328 19.02 4.00 -34.44
C GLY A 328 17.63 4.60 -34.61
N GLY A 329 17.02 4.48 -35.78
CA GLY A 329 15.63 4.89 -36.01
C GLY A 329 14.66 4.12 -35.10
N VAL A 330 13.71 4.83 -34.50
CA VAL A 330 12.68 4.24 -33.64
C VAL A 330 11.31 4.54 -34.23
N THR A 331 10.54 3.50 -34.53
CA THR A 331 9.13 3.62 -34.93
C THR A 331 8.25 3.17 -33.78
N VAL A 332 7.32 4.02 -33.37
CA VAL A 332 6.32 3.67 -32.35
C VAL A 332 5.30 2.70 -32.96
N LEU A 333 5.21 1.49 -32.39
CA LEU A 333 4.14 0.54 -32.70
C LEU A 333 3.00 0.70 -31.70
N ARG A 334 3.36 0.98 -30.45
CA ARG A 334 2.46 1.33 -29.36
C ARG A 334 3.12 2.35 -28.42
N GLU A 335 2.41 3.43 -28.15
CA GLU A 335 2.83 4.42 -27.14
C GLU A 335 2.85 3.80 -25.76
N LYS A 336 3.72 4.30 -24.89
CA LYS A 336 3.72 3.88 -23.49
C LYS A 336 2.39 4.20 -22.83
N SER A 337 1.85 3.21 -22.11
CA SER A 337 0.61 3.37 -21.36
C SER A 337 0.70 2.69 -20.00
N VAL A 338 0.18 3.37 -18.98
CA VAL A 338 -0.15 2.80 -17.68
C VAL A 338 -1.63 2.37 -17.72
N PRO A 339 -2.02 1.24 -17.08
CA PRO A 339 -3.42 0.85 -17.00
C PRO A 339 -4.25 1.96 -16.33
N SER A 340 -5.40 2.31 -16.92
CA SER A 340 -6.19 3.48 -16.49
C SER A 340 -6.76 3.36 -15.08
N ASP A 341 -6.87 2.15 -14.54
CA ASP A 341 -7.33 1.84 -13.19
C ASP A 341 -6.18 1.69 -12.18
N ALA A 342 -4.92 1.63 -12.64
CA ALA A 342 -3.72 1.46 -11.83
C ALA A 342 -3.02 2.78 -11.53
N ILE A 343 -3.71 3.63 -10.76
CA ILE A 343 -3.25 5.00 -10.46
C ILE A 343 -2.58 5.08 -9.09
N THR A 344 -2.91 4.15 -8.17
CA THR A 344 -2.38 4.17 -6.81
C THR A 344 -0.94 3.67 -6.72
N PHE A 345 -0.33 3.78 -5.53
CA PHE A 345 1.04 3.39 -5.25
C PHE A 345 1.15 2.53 -3.98
N ASN A 346 2.26 1.83 -3.86
CA ASN A 346 2.68 1.08 -2.67
C ASN A 346 3.20 2.00 -1.54
N GLU A 347 3.22 1.52 -0.30
CA GLU A 347 3.61 2.30 0.89
C GLU A 347 2.70 3.50 1.21
N ILE A 348 1.38 3.31 1.20
CA ILE A 348 0.43 4.36 1.61
C ILE A 348 0.51 4.54 3.13
N CYS A 349 0.97 5.70 3.59
CA CYS A 349 1.24 5.95 5.00
C CYS A 349 0.36 7.05 5.60
N ASN A 350 -0.16 7.96 4.78
CA ASN A 350 -1.08 8.99 5.23
C ASN A 350 -2.35 8.96 4.38
N ILE A 351 -3.49 9.13 5.03
CA ILE A 351 -4.79 9.37 4.42
C ILE A 351 -5.40 10.57 5.14
N PHE A 352 -5.77 11.62 4.42
CA PHE A 352 -6.34 12.82 5.01
C PHE A 352 -7.45 13.42 4.12
N PRO A 353 -8.54 13.92 4.73
CA PRO A 353 -9.72 14.38 3.99
C PRO A 353 -9.44 15.65 3.17
N THR A 354 -10.22 15.85 2.11
CA THR A 354 -10.34 17.18 1.51
C THR A 354 -11.16 18.10 2.41
N SER A 355 -10.91 19.40 2.37
CA SER A 355 -11.61 20.42 3.17
C SER A 355 -13.11 20.51 2.87
N ASP A 356 -13.51 20.13 1.66
CA ASP A 356 -14.90 20.09 1.18
C ASP A 356 -15.56 18.70 1.29
N ASN A 357 -14.87 17.71 1.87
CA ASN A 357 -15.30 16.30 1.97
C ASN A 357 -15.68 15.62 0.64
N ARG A 358 -15.22 16.11 -0.52
CA ARG A 358 -15.44 15.41 -1.81
C ARG A 358 -14.61 14.13 -1.95
N GLY A 359 -13.58 13.99 -1.14
CA GLY A 359 -12.65 12.87 -1.19
C GLY A 359 -11.59 12.96 -0.11
N PHE A 360 -10.44 12.37 -0.40
CA PHE A 360 -9.27 12.39 0.48
C PHE A 360 -7.99 12.23 -0.34
N TYR A 361 -6.89 12.66 0.23
CA TYR A 361 -5.56 12.47 -0.33
C TYR A 361 -4.88 11.26 0.30
N ILE A 362 -4.06 10.57 -0.49
CA ILE A 362 -3.15 9.52 -0.03
C ILE A 362 -1.71 9.91 -0.33
N SER A 363 -0.80 9.70 0.63
CA SER A 363 0.63 9.92 0.42
C SER A 363 1.51 8.86 1.08
N ASN A 364 2.72 8.70 0.55
CA ASN A 364 3.78 7.95 1.19
C ASN A 364 4.48 8.79 2.28
N LEU A 365 5.37 8.15 3.06
CA LEU A 365 6.10 8.78 4.15
C LEU A 365 7.62 8.67 3.96
N GLY A 366 8.31 9.79 4.10
CA GLY A 366 9.75 9.91 4.15
C GLY A 366 10.29 9.69 5.56
N MET A 367 10.70 10.76 6.22
CA MET A 367 11.32 10.73 7.55
C MET A 367 10.42 10.10 8.62
N THR A 368 10.90 9.04 9.29
CA THR A 368 10.14 8.34 10.33
C THR A 368 11.04 7.54 11.29
N GLN A 369 10.52 7.05 12.41
CA GLN A 369 11.24 6.20 13.37
C GLN A 369 10.42 5.01 13.89
N HIS A 370 9.09 5.13 13.97
CA HIS A 370 8.23 4.07 14.46
C HIS A 370 7.18 3.59 13.45
N HIS A 371 7.05 4.25 12.29
CA HIS A 371 6.08 3.86 11.28
C HIS A 371 6.49 2.53 10.60
N PRO A 372 5.54 1.67 10.21
CA PRO A 372 5.87 0.36 9.60
C PRO A 372 6.65 0.40 8.28
N VAL A 373 6.80 1.56 7.65
CA VAL A 373 7.49 1.72 6.35
C VAL A 373 9.02 1.73 6.48
N GLY A 374 9.54 1.81 7.71
CA GLY A 374 10.98 1.83 7.99
C GLY A 374 11.34 2.92 9.00
N ASP A 375 12.64 3.23 9.09
CA ASP A 375 13.17 4.24 9.99
C ASP A 375 14.20 5.17 9.31
N GLY A 376 14.52 6.27 9.97
CA GLY A 376 15.54 7.23 9.56
C GLY A 376 15.00 8.46 8.83
N ASP A 377 15.93 9.24 8.27
CA ASP A 377 15.61 10.52 7.62
C ASP A 377 15.07 10.35 6.19
N ARG A 378 15.42 9.23 5.54
CA ARG A 378 14.88 8.79 4.24
C ARG A 378 14.83 9.91 3.19
N PHE A 379 15.89 10.72 3.09
CA PHE A 379 15.96 11.93 2.25
C PHE A 379 15.72 11.71 0.76
N ASN A 380 15.91 10.50 0.24
CA ASN A 380 15.74 10.19 -1.18
C ASN A 380 14.35 9.62 -1.54
N ILE A 381 13.42 9.53 -0.57
CA ILE A 381 12.06 9.06 -0.86
C ILE A 381 11.29 10.19 -1.55
N ARG A 382 10.95 10.02 -2.82
CA ARG A 382 10.12 10.95 -3.59
C ARG A 382 8.67 10.92 -3.07
N LEU A 383 8.01 12.08 -3.01
CA LEU A 383 6.57 12.16 -2.76
C LEU A 383 5.77 11.49 -3.89
N LYS A 384 4.86 10.59 -3.50
CA LYS A 384 3.76 10.09 -4.31
C LYS A 384 2.47 10.61 -3.69
N LEU A 385 1.62 11.27 -4.48
CA LEU A 385 0.39 11.89 -4.01
C LEU A 385 -0.76 11.60 -4.97
N ASN A 386 -1.86 11.07 -4.44
CA ASN A 386 -3.09 10.95 -5.19
C ASN A 386 -4.25 11.61 -4.45
N LEU A 387 -5.20 12.14 -5.21
CA LEU A 387 -6.52 12.51 -4.76
C LEU A 387 -7.49 11.38 -5.11
N VAL A 388 -8.18 10.85 -4.10
CA VAL A 388 -9.20 9.80 -4.25
C VAL A 388 -10.57 10.45 -4.04
N THR A 389 -11.42 10.35 -5.06
CA THR A 389 -12.81 10.85 -5.04
C THR A 389 -13.77 9.73 -5.43
N ARG A 390 -15.07 10.03 -5.42
CA ARG A 390 -16.11 9.13 -5.95
C ARG A 390 -16.02 8.92 -7.45
N ASP A 391 -15.43 9.86 -8.18
CA ASP A 391 -15.31 9.82 -9.64
C ASP A 391 -14.07 9.04 -10.10
N GLY A 392 -13.10 8.83 -9.21
CA GLY A 392 -11.89 8.08 -9.49
C GLY A 392 -10.70 8.52 -8.63
N VAL A 393 -9.53 8.01 -9.01
CA VAL A 393 -8.24 8.37 -8.40
C VAL A 393 -7.47 9.23 -9.39
N GLU A 394 -6.85 10.31 -8.93
CA GLU A 394 -6.02 11.19 -9.74
C GLU A 394 -4.61 11.29 -9.14
N LYS A 395 -3.59 11.15 -9.99
CA LYS A 395 -2.19 11.39 -9.59
C LYS A 395 -1.87 12.87 -9.71
N ILE A 396 -1.45 13.48 -8.60
CA ILE A 396 -1.22 14.93 -8.48
C ILE A 396 0.17 15.26 -7.92
N ASP A 397 1.15 14.40 -8.19
CA ASP A 397 2.55 14.63 -7.80
C ASP A 397 3.03 16.03 -8.27
N PRO A 398 3.53 16.90 -7.37
CA PRO A 398 4.13 18.17 -7.79
C PRO A 398 5.44 17.94 -8.54
N VAL A 399 5.64 18.65 -9.65
CA VAL A 399 6.84 18.54 -10.50
C VAL A 399 7.46 19.90 -10.77
N GLY A 400 8.77 19.94 -11.04
CA GLY A 400 9.48 21.19 -11.32
C GLY A 400 9.73 22.05 -10.08
N VAL A 401 9.52 21.52 -8.89
CA VAL A 401 9.71 22.22 -7.60
C VAL A 401 11.19 22.52 -7.32
N THR A 402 11.44 23.54 -6.51
CA THR A 402 12.79 23.97 -6.11
C THR A 402 13.31 23.19 -4.90
N ALA A 403 14.60 23.29 -4.56
CA ALA A 403 15.17 22.81 -3.29
C ALA A 403 16.29 23.75 -2.83
N ASN A 404 16.34 24.06 -1.53
CA ASN A 404 17.27 25.05 -0.96
C ASN A 404 18.30 24.44 -0.01
N THR A 405 18.10 23.20 0.44
CA THR A 405 18.97 22.52 1.41
C THR A 405 19.93 21.54 0.73
N GLY A 406 21.00 21.16 1.44
CA GLY A 406 21.96 20.17 0.94
C GLY A 406 21.30 18.84 0.55
N PRO A 407 20.51 18.20 1.44
CA PRO A 407 19.79 16.97 1.11
C PRO A 407 18.82 17.15 -0.05
N GLY A 408 17.96 18.18 -0.02
CA GLY A 408 16.97 18.40 -1.07
C GLY A 408 17.60 18.64 -2.45
N MET A 409 18.64 19.47 -2.53
CA MET A 409 19.38 19.69 -3.78
C MET A 409 20.08 18.42 -4.26
N GLY A 410 20.64 17.61 -3.35
CA GLY A 410 21.30 16.34 -3.67
C GLY A 410 20.32 15.33 -4.28
N SER A 411 19.15 15.15 -3.65
CA SER A 411 18.09 14.27 -4.16
C SER A 411 17.56 14.78 -5.50
N GLN A 412 17.30 16.09 -5.64
CA GLN A 412 16.84 16.63 -6.91
C GLN A 412 17.85 16.51 -8.05
N SER A 413 19.15 16.62 -7.75
CA SER A 413 20.20 16.44 -8.75
C SER A 413 20.33 14.99 -9.21
N SER A 414 19.96 14.04 -8.36
CA SER A 414 20.08 12.60 -8.64
C SER A 414 18.81 12.02 -9.28
N TYR A 415 17.64 12.54 -8.90
CA TYR A 415 16.34 11.90 -9.17
C TYR A 415 15.29 12.84 -9.77
N GLY A 416 15.65 14.09 -10.11
CA GLY A 416 14.77 15.06 -10.77
C GLY A 416 14.08 16.05 -9.82
N LYS A 417 13.41 17.05 -10.40
CA LYS A 417 12.78 18.17 -9.67
C LYS A 417 11.45 17.78 -9.03
N TYR A 418 11.52 17.04 -7.93
CA TYR A 418 10.37 16.60 -7.12
C TYR A 418 10.52 17.01 -5.65
N ILE A 419 9.44 16.84 -4.88
CA ILE A 419 9.47 16.91 -3.42
C ILE A 419 10.01 15.57 -2.87
N PHE A 420 10.96 15.65 -1.94
CA PHE A 420 11.59 14.49 -1.31
C PHE A 420 11.40 14.49 0.22
N SER A 421 11.48 13.30 0.80
CA SER A 421 11.17 12.98 2.19
C SER A 421 9.84 13.59 2.64
N PRO A 422 8.70 13.25 2.01
CA PRO A 422 7.42 13.82 2.40
C PRO A 422 7.07 13.47 3.85
N THR A 423 6.40 14.38 4.55
CA THR A 423 5.87 14.12 5.89
C THR A 423 4.35 14.32 5.91
N GLN A 424 3.79 15.07 6.85
CA GLN A 424 2.35 15.37 6.83
C GLN A 424 2.02 16.44 5.79
N ILE A 425 0.79 16.36 5.30
CA ILE A 425 0.23 17.28 4.31
C ILE A 425 -1.11 17.76 4.86
N ALA A 426 -1.41 19.04 4.64
CA ALA A 426 -2.71 19.61 4.95
C ALA A 426 -3.24 20.39 3.74
N GLU A 427 -4.54 20.31 3.49
CA GLU A 427 -5.22 21.17 2.52
C GLU A 427 -5.63 22.49 3.18
N ASP A 428 -5.53 23.58 2.43
CA ASP A 428 -6.04 24.88 2.84
C ASP A 428 -7.58 24.82 3.00
N PRO A 429 -8.12 25.16 4.19
CA PRO A 429 -9.57 25.09 4.41
C PRO A 429 -10.36 26.17 3.66
N ASP A 430 -9.71 27.26 3.25
CA ASP A 430 -10.33 28.38 2.53
C ASP A 430 -10.08 28.29 1.00
N ASN A 431 -9.23 27.38 0.54
CA ASN A 431 -8.90 27.18 -0.87
C ASN A 431 -8.65 25.70 -1.21
N ALA A 432 -9.71 25.00 -1.63
CA ALA A 432 -9.62 23.60 -2.03
C ALA A 432 -8.63 23.42 -3.19
N GLY A 433 -7.73 22.44 -3.07
CA GLY A 433 -6.65 22.16 -4.02
C GLY A 433 -5.30 22.82 -3.66
N ARG A 434 -5.28 23.80 -2.74
CA ARG A 434 -4.03 24.34 -2.19
C ARG A 434 -3.52 23.45 -1.05
N LEU A 435 -2.32 22.92 -1.20
CA LEU A 435 -1.70 21.99 -0.27
C LEU A 435 -0.47 22.58 0.41
N TYR A 436 -0.40 22.41 1.73
CA TYR A 436 0.80 22.59 2.54
C TYR A 436 1.47 21.24 2.72
N ILE A 437 2.59 21.01 2.04
CA ILE A 437 3.30 19.74 2.00
C ILE A 437 4.59 19.86 2.81
N GLY A 438 4.65 19.15 3.94
CA GLY A 438 5.88 19.04 4.75
C GLY A 438 6.94 18.17 4.07
N SER A 439 8.20 18.57 4.21
CA SER A 439 9.36 17.80 3.77
C SER A 439 10.37 17.63 4.90
N GLY A 440 10.87 16.42 5.12
CA GLY A 440 11.95 16.12 6.05
C GLY A 440 13.31 16.64 5.58
N CYS A 441 13.45 17.04 4.31
CA CYS A 441 14.65 17.68 3.77
C CYS A 441 14.53 19.21 3.78
N GLU A 442 13.32 19.73 3.66
CA GLU A 442 13.05 21.13 3.35
C GLU A 442 12.02 21.71 4.35
N GLY A 443 11.52 22.90 4.06
CA GLY A 443 10.44 23.46 4.85
C GLY A 443 9.07 22.90 4.42
N VAL A 444 8.10 23.79 4.33
CA VAL A 444 6.76 23.50 3.83
C VAL A 444 6.64 24.04 2.41
N TYR A 445 6.25 23.18 1.47
CA TYR A 445 5.86 23.61 0.13
C TYR A 445 4.39 24.03 0.13
N VAL A 446 4.08 25.15 -0.52
CA VAL A 446 2.72 25.55 -0.86
C VAL A 446 2.50 25.24 -2.33
N ILE A 447 1.68 24.23 -2.59
CA ILE A 447 1.38 23.74 -3.93
C ILE A 447 -0.07 24.05 -4.27
N GLU A 448 -0.33 24.49 -5.49
CA GLU A 448 -1.69 24.66 -6.05
C GLU A 448 -1.64 24.20 -7.51
N ASP A 449 -2.58 23.35 -7.93
CA ASP A 449 -2.62 22.77 -9.29
C ASP A 449 -1.28 22.13 -9.75
N GLY A 450 -0.57 21.49 -8.83
CA GLY A 450 0.73 20.85 -9.07
C GLY A 450 1.93 21.81 -9.19
N VAL A 451 1.71 23.12 -9.01
CA VAL A 451 2.73 24.18 -9.13
C VAL A 451 3.14 24.69 -7.75
N GLU A 452 4.44 24.89 -7.54
CA GLU A 452 4.97 25.55 -6.34
C GLU A 452 4.70 27.05 -6.37
N LEU A 453 3.84 27.53 -5.44
CA LEU A 453 3.60 28.95 -5.22
C LEU A 453 4.65 29.58 -4.32
N LYS A 454 5.04 28.84 -3.27
CA LYS A 454 5.98 29.30 -2.24
C LYS A 454 6.57 28.11 -1.51
N LYS A 455 7.71 28.35 -0.88
CA LYS A 455 8.27 27.47 0.14
C LYS A 455 8.57 28.25 1.41
N PHE A 456 7.99 27.81 2.51
CA PHE A 456 8.28 28.34 3.83
C PHE A 456 9.46 27.60 4.42
N ASP A 457 10.58 28.29 4.62
CA ASP A 457 11.81 27.74 5.21
C ASP A 457 12.41 28.72 6.22
N ASN A 458 13.60 28.44 6.72
CA ASN A 458 14.27 29.25 7.74
C ASN A 458 14.66 30.67 7.29
N THR A 459 14.41 31.05 6.04
CA THR A 459 14.71 32.40 5.51
C THR A 459 13.50 33.31 5.51
N ASN A 460 12.28 32.77 5.58
CA ASN A 460 11.03 33.53 5.46
C ASN A 460 9.94 33.07 6.45
N SER A 461 10.25 32.14 7.34
CA SER A 461 9.38 31.65 8.41
C SER A 461 10.23 31.33 9.64
N THR A 462 9.57 31.00 10.75
CA THR A 462 10.24 30.61 12.01
C THR A 462 10.64 29.12 12.04
N ILE A 463 10.51 28.40 10.91
CA ILE A 463 10.95 27.01 10.76
C ILE A 463 12.47 26.93 10.83
N ASN A 464 13.01 26.20 11.81
CA ASN A 464 14.44 26.12 12.04
C ASN A 464 15.13 24.97 11.30
N LYS A 465 16.44 25.17 11.01
CA LYS A 465 17.29 24.10 10.50
C LYS A 465 17.69 23.12 11.62
N HIS A 466 17.63 21.82 11.32
CA HIS A 466 18.29 20.80 12.11
C HIS A 466 19.80 20.82 11.86
N ALA A 467 20.59 20.96 12.92
CA ALA A 467 22.06 20.96 12.87
C ALA A 467 22.65 21.93 11.82
N ASN A 468 21.98 23.05 11.55
CA ASN A 468 22.31 24.02 10.49
C ASN A 468 22.38 23.43 9.07
N TYR A 469 21.78 22.25 8.83
CA TYR A 469 21.94 21.50 7.60
C TYR A 469 20.68 21.50 6.71
N TYR A 470 19.51 21.21 7.27
CA TYR A 470 18.24 21.10 6.55
C TYR A 470 17.08 21.60 7.40
N CYS A 471 15.97 22.05 6.80
CA CYS A 471 14.72 22.27 7.53
C CYS A 471 14.05 20.89 7.62
N GLY A 472 13.80 20.37 8.81
CA GLY A 472 13.34 18.99 8.96
C GLY A 472 11.86 18.94 9.28
N THR A 473 10.97 19.33 8.37
CA THR A 473 9.54 19.42 8.66
C THR A 473 8.94 18.03 8.88
N VAL A 474 8.31 17.80 10.03
CA VAL A 474 7.77 16.49 10.44
C VAL A 474 6.25 16.48 10.43
N SER A 475 5.62 17.59 10.81
CA SER A 475 4.17 17.70 10.94
C SER A 475 3.71 19.03 10.37
N VAL A 476 2.59 18.97 9.63
CA VAL A 476 1.89 20.11 9.05
C VAL A 476 0.40 19.87 9.30
N THR A 477 -0.23 20.71 10.09
CA THR A 477 -1.66 20.60 10.45
C THR A 477 -2.34 21.96 10.39
N ILE A 478 -3.66 21.95 10.20
CA ILE A 478 -4.50 23.13 10.34
C ILE A 478 -5.37 22.93 11.59
N ASP A 479 -5.41 23.92 12.48
CA ASP A 479 -6.29 23.87 13.64
C ASP A 479 -7.75 24.25 13.29
N ASN A 480 -8.64 24.18 14.29
CA ASN A 480 -10.06 24.45 14.08
C ASN A 480 -10.37 25.91 13.74
N ASP A 481 -9.45 26.85 13.99
CA ASP A 481 -9.57 28.28 13.67
C ASP A 481 -8.93 28.61 12.31
N GLY A 482 -8.30 27.62 11.67
CA GLY A 482 -7.67 27.74 10.38
C GLY A 482 -6.22 28.25 10.45
N ASN A 483 -5.53 28.19 11.60
CA ASN A 483 -4.10 28.51 11.67
C ASN A 483 -3.27 27.31 11.20
N LEU A 484 -2.16 27.58 10.52
CA LEU A 484 -1.23 26.56 10.05
C LEU A 484 -0.15 26.30 11.10
N TRP A 485 -0.08 25.06 11.57
CA TRP A 485 0.90 24.58 12.53
C TRP A 485 1.95 23.71 11.86
N VAL A 486 3.22 24.04 12.09
CA VAL A 486 4.37 23.34 11.51
C VAL A 486 5.33 22.90 12.61
N CYS A 487 5.44 21.59 12.81
CA CYS A 487 6.48 21.04 13.68
C CYS A 487 7.65 20.56 12.83
N SER A 488 8.84 20.97 13.24
CA SER A 488 10.09 20.60 12.58
C SER A 488 11.06 20.01 13.57
N ARG A 489 11.91 19.11 13.08
CA ARG A 489 13.07 18.64 13.82
C ARG A 489 14.04 19.81 14.01
N ALA A 490 13.98 20.46 15.15
CA ALA A 490 14.92 21.53 15.50
C ALA A 490 16.18 20.95 16.18
N GLY A 491 17.32 21.61 16.05
CA GLY A 491 18.50 21.35 16.90
C GLY A 491 18.77 22.58 17.80
N GLY A 492 19.14 22.38 19.07
CA GLY A 492 19.43 23.47 20.01
C GLY A 492 18.72 23.32 21.36
N GLU A 493 18.72 24.40 22.17
CA GLU A 493 18.10 24.46 23.51
C GLU A 493 16.59 24.74 23.48
N LYS A 494 16.01 25.06 22.32
CA LYS A 494 14.57 25.28 22.10
C LYS A 494 14.10 24.58 20.83
N HIS A 495 12.88 24.05 20.84
CA HIS A 495 12.28 23.37 19.69
C HIS A 495 10.93 24.02 19.34
N PRO A 496 10.97 25.19 18.67
CA PRO A 496 9.77 25.94 18.42
C PRO A 496 8.88 25.26 17.37
N ILE A 497 7.58 25.22 17.66
CA ILE A 497 6.52 24.93 16.71
C ILE A 497 6.15 26.25 16.05
N ALA A 498 6.18 26.30 14.73
CA ALA A 498 5.87 27.50 13.96
C ALA A 498 4.36 27.54 13.68
N ILE A 499 3.73 28.69 13.94
CA ILE A 499 2.29 28.89 13.74
C ILE A 499 2.11 30.08 12.81
N LEU A 500 1.44 29.87 11.68
CA LEU A 500 0.99 30.95 10.80
C LEU A 500 -0.49 31.21 11.06
N PRO A 501 -0.85 32.35 11.66
CA PRO A 501 -2.24 32.69 11.97
C PRO A 501 -3.13 32.70 10.71
N ALA A 502 -4.41 32.39 10.88
CA ALA A 502 -5.34 32.18 9.77
C ALA A 502 -5.51 33.41 8.86
N ASP A 503 -5.51 34.62 9.41
CA ASP A 503 -5.56 35.86 8.63
C ASP A 503 -4.30 36.05 7.76
N LYS A 504 -3.14 35.60 8.24
CA LYS A 504 -1.87 35.62 7.51
C LYS A 504 -1.77 34.51 6.48
N ARG A 505 -2.24 33.31 6.83
CA ARG A 505 -2.30 32.15 5.92
C ARG A 505 -3.14 32.45 4.67
N ARG A 506 -4.22 33.21 4.82
CA ARG A 506 -5.13 33.63 3.73
C ARG A 506 -4.53 34.65 2.76
N LEU A 507 -3.38 35.25 3.08
CA LEU A 507 -2.69 36.15 2.17
C LEU A 507 -2.19 35.39 0.93
N ASP A 508 -1.80 36.13 -0.10
CA ASP A 508 -0.99 35.54 -1.16
C ASP A 508 0.31 34.98 -0.54
N PRO A 509 0.72 33.73 -0.84
CA PRO A 509 1.92 33.14 -0.25
C PRO A 509 3.21 33.96 -0.43
N SER A 510 3.27 34.83 -1.44
CA SER A 510 4.41 35.73 -1.67
C SER A 510 4.47 36.90 -0.69
N GLU A 511 3.34 37.29 -0.09
CA GLU A 511 3.22 38.39 0.87
C GLU A 511 3.54 37.98 2.32
N VAL A 512 3.49 36.68 2.62
CA VAL A 512 3.81 36.15 3.96
C VAL A 512 5.30 36.34 4.27
N THR A 513 5.57 36.95 5.42
CA THR A 513 6.92 37.24 5.91
C THR A 513 7.22 36.50 7.21
N MET A 514 8.48 36.56 7.66
CA MET A 514 8.91 35.91 8.91
C MET A 514 8.21 36.48 10.15
N ASP A 515 7.87 37.78 10.15
CA ASP A 515 7.21 38.47 11.27
C ASP A 515 5.73 38.06 11.44
N ASP A 516 5.14 37.42 10.43
CA ASP A 516 3.76 36.94 10.48
C ASP A 516 3.62 35.62 11.27
N TRP A 517 4.73 34.97 11.62
CA TRP A 517 4.71 33.66 12.31
C TRP A 517 4.84 33.81 13.82
N ALA A 518 3.94 33.14 14.55
CA ALA A 518 4.07 32.91 15.97
C ALA A 518 4.93 31.65 16.25
N ILE A 519 5.43 31.56 17.48
CA ILE A 519 6.29 30.47 17.96
C ILE A 519 5.72 29.94 19.27
N ALA A 520 5.36 28.66 19.29
CA ALA A 520 5.07 27.92 20.52
C ALA A 520 6.28 27.07 20.94
N ASP A 521 6.58 27.03 22.24
CA ASP A 521 7.66 26.22 22.81
C ASP A 521 7.15 25.54 24.08
N TYR A 522 7.12 24.21 24.07
CA TYR A 522 6.54 23.37 25.12
C TYR A 522 7.61 22.47 25.77
N ASP A 523 8.71 23.08 26.22
CA ASP A 523 9.80 22.42 26.97
C ASP A 523 10.37 21.15 26.30
N LEU A 524 10.77 21.28 25.03
CA LEU A 524 11.39 20.22 24.22
C LEU A 524 10.48 19.02 23.86
N TYR A 525 9.17 19.09 24.10
CA TYR A 525 8.21 18.18 23.48
C TYR A 525 8.12 18.44 21.97
N LEU A 526 7.72 17.42 21.20
CA LEU A 526 7.47 17.53 19.75
C LEU A 526 8.70 18.00 18.95
N LYS A 527 9.84 17.33 19.15
CA LYS A 527 11.13 17.74 18.56
C LYS A 527 11.77 16.74 17.61
N VAL A 528 11.22 15.53 17.49
CA VAL A 528 11.80 14.43 16.69
C VAL A 528 10.87 14.03 15.54
N ARG A 529 11.01 12.81 15.02
CA ARG A 529 10.19 12.28 13.92
C ARG A 529 8.79 11.87 14.42
N ASP A 530 7.91 11.54 13.48
CA ASP A 530 6.56 11.04 13.72
C ASP A 530 5.71 11.93 14.65
N ILE A 531 5.90 13.24 14.59
CA ILE A 531 5.08 14.19 15.34
C ILE A 531 3.65 14.14 14.81
N LYS A 532 2.68 14.00 15.71
CA LYS A 532 1.25 14.16 15.40
C LYS A 532 0.63 15.13 16.40
N LEU A 533 -0.08 16.13 15.86
CA LEU A 533 -0.90 17.07 16.62
C LEU A 533 -2.38 16.75 16.38
N LEU A 534 -3.16 16.74 17.46
CA LEU A 534 -4.62 16.66 17.43
C LEU A 534 -5.20 17.91 18.06
N HIS A 535 -5.89 18.71 17.24
CA HIS A 535 -6.62 19.90 17.65
C HIS A 535 -8.06 19.51 17.99
N CYS A 536 -8.35 19.28 19.27
CA CYS A 536 -9.66 18.75 19.69
C CYS A 536 -10.77 19.77 19.48
N ARG A 537 -11.81 19.37 18.74
CA ARG A 537 -12.97 20.20 18.41
C ARG A 537 -13.89 20.44 19.61
N HIS A 538 -14.08 19.43 20.47
CA HIS A 538 -15.06 19.54 21.55
C HIS A 538 -14.52 20.24 22.78
N SER A 539 -13.22 20.06 23.07
CA SER A 539 -12.61 20.57 24.31
C SER A 539 -11.73 21.81 24.12
N GLY A 540 -11.29 22.11 22.89
CA GLY A 540 -10.28 23.14 22.64
C GLY A 540 -8.89 22.77 23.19
N MET A 541 -8.65 21.49 23.48
CA MET A 541 -7.32 21.00 23.87
C MET A 541 -6.51 20.60 22.65
N ILE A 542 -5.20 20.76 22.72
CA ILE A 542 -4.25 20.19 21.76
C ILE A 542 -3.52 19.03 22.42
N PHE A 543 -3.46 17.88 21.74
CA PHE A 543 -2.60 16.77 22.13
C PHE A 543 -1.48 16.57 21.11
N GLY A 544 -0.28 16.31 21.60
CA GLY A 544 0.90 16.08 20.77
C GLY A 544 1.64 14.81 21.17
N ILE A 545 2.11 14.05 20.19
CA ILE A 545 3.01 12.91 20.38
C ILE A 545 4.21 13.02 19.45
N ASP A 546 5.31 12.36 19.79
CA ASP A 546 6.48 12.20 18.92
C ASP A 546 7.15 10.84 19.11
N ALA A 547 8.11 10.50 18.25
CA ALA A 547 8.82 9.22 18.27
C ALA A 547 9.86 9.07 19.41
N THR A 548 9.81 9.86 20.48
CA THR A 548 10.74 9.67 21.59
C THR A 548 10.23 8.56 22.51
N ASP A 549 10.99 7.47 22.59
CA ASP A 549 10.76 6.39 23.54
C ASP A 549 10.61 6.91 24.99
N ASN A 550 9.60 6.40 25.68
CA ASN A 550 9.25 6.65 27.08
C ASN A 550 8.98 8.12 27.43
N ARG A 551 8.70 8.98 26.44
CA ARG A 551 8.36 10.39 26.67
C ARG A 551 6.92 10.58 27.09
N GLY A 552 6.01 9.80 26.53
CA GLY A 552 4.58 10.02 26.70
C GLY A 552 3.98 11.01 25.70
N PHE A 553 3.01 11.82 26.12
CA PHE A 553 2.34 12.80 25.27
C PHE A 553 2.29 14.20 25.91
N LEU A 554 2.10 15.22 25.07
CA LEU A 554 1.87 16.61 25.45
C LEU A 554 0.37 16.91 25.43
N ALA A 555 -0.13 17.60 26.46
CA ALA A 555 -1.45 18.23 26.46
C ALA A 555 -1.29 19.75 26.61
N VAL A 556 -1.99 20.51 25.79
CA VAL A 556 -1.98 21.98 25.81
C VAL A 556 -3.41 22.52 25.86
N ASN A 557 -3.65 23.44 26.78
CA ASN A 557 -4.82 24.28 26.84
C ASN A 557 -4.42 25.68 26.36
N HIS A 558 -4.83 26.02 25.15
CA HIS A 558 -4.53 27.30 24.51
C HIS A 558 -5.50 28.42 24.89
N ARG A 559 -6.41 28.19 25.85
CA ARG A 559 -7.35 29.19 26.41
C ARG A 559 -8.21 29.96 25.40
N GLY A 560 -8.43 29.39 24.22
CA GLY A 560 -9.20 30.03 23.14
C GLY A 560 -8.37 30.92 22.21
N THR A 561 -7.04 30.91 22.32
CA THR A 561 -6.09 31.72 21.54
C THR A 561 -5.00 30.86 20.87
N PRO A 562 -5.35 29.91 19.97
CA PRO A 562 -4.37 28.94 19.45
C PRO A 562 -3.23 29.59 18.63
N ALA A 563 -3.43 30.78 18.08
CA ALA A 563 -2.38 31.53 17.38
C ALA A 563 -1.45 32.36 18.31
N ASP A 564 -1.79 32.48 19.60
CA ASP A 564 -1.02 33.22 20.60
C ASP A 564 -0.65 32.30 21.77
N PRO A 565 0.52 31.64 21.73
CA PRO A 565 0.92 30.68 22.75
C PRO A 565 1.38 31.32 24.06
N SER A 566 1.28 32.65 24.22
CA SER A 566 1.81 33.37 25.38
C SER A 566 1.06 33.10 26.69
N ASP A 567 -0.18 32.62 26.62
CA ASP A 567 -1.01 32.30 27.77
C ASP A 567 -1.35 30.82 27.95
N ASP A 568 -0.79 29.97 27.09
CA ASP A 568 -0.96 28.51 27.10
C ASP A 568 -0.62 27.89 28.46
N ILE A 569 -1.40 26.89 28.84
CA ILE A 569 -1.03 25.93 29.89
C ILE A 569 -0.72 24.60 29.22
N PHE A 570 0.44 24.02 29.49
CA PHE A 570 0.78 22.70 28.96
C PHE A 570 1.30 21.76 30.05
N VAL A 571 1.08 20.46 29.85
CA VAL A 571 1.60 19.39 30.69
C VAL A 571 2.11 18.26 29.80
N GLY A 572 3.34 17.82 30.08
CA GLY A 572 3.93 16.63 29.47
C GLY A 572 3.77 15.41 30.37
N TRP A 573 3.09 14.37 29.90
CA TRP A 573 2.75 13.19 30.66
C TRP A 573 3.62 11.99 30.28
N SER A 574 4.69 11.72 31.03
CA SER A 574 5.58 10.57 30.80
C SER A 574 5.11 9.26 31.44
N ALA A 575 4.30 9.35 32.49
CA ALA A 575 3.60 8.23 33.11
C ALA A 575 2.24 8.73 33.62
N MET A 576 1.20 7.91 33.44
CA MET A 576 -0.17 8.28 33.79
C MET A 576 -0.77 7.24 34.72
N THR A 577 -1.74 7.69 35.50
CA THR A 577 -2.54 6.80 36.34
C THR A 577 -3.82 6.44 35.57
N ASP A 578 -4.11 5.15 35.48
CA ASP A 578 -5.34 4.64 34.86
C ASP A 578 -6.54 4.76 35.81
N GLN A 579 -7.71 4.33 35.33
CA GLN A 579 -8.97 4.39 36.07
C GLN A 579 -8.99 3.53 37.35
N ASP A 580 -8.08 2.56 37.49
CA ASP A 580 -7.94 1.71 38.66
C ASP A 580 -6.83 2.19 39.62
N GLY A 581 -6.16 3.31 39.31
CA GLY A 581 -5.02 3.79 40.10
C GLY A 581 -3.67 3.16 39.75
N LYS A 582 -3.56 2.43 38.62
CA LYS A 582 -2.30 1.80 38.18
C LYS A 582 -1.51 2.75 37.29
N SER A 583 -0.19 2.70 37.40
CA SER A 583 0.70 3.43 36.50
C SER A 583 0.75 2.78 35.12
N PHE A 584 0.75 3.59 34.06
CA PHE A 584 0.90 3.19 32.68
C PHE A 584 1.87 4.13 31.96
N ALA A 585 2.92 3.56 31.37
CA ALA A 585 3.97 4.26 30.65
C ALA A 585 4.46 3.36 29.50
N PRO A 586 3.75 3.32 28.36
CA PRO A 586 4.15 2.50 27.22
C PRO A 586 5.41 3.08 26.57
N GLN A 587 6.14 2.26 25.83
CA GLN A 587 7.37 2.70 25.15
C GLN A 587 7.12 3.88 24.20
N ALA A 588 6.05 3.84 23.42
CA ALA A 588 5.74 4.89 22.45
C ALA A 588 4.24 5.08 22.25
N TRP A 589 3.88 6.30 21.86
CA TRP A 589 2.56 6.74 21.44
C TRP A 589 2.64 7.00 19.94
N THR A 590 1.71 6.46 19.16
CA THR A 590 1.91 6.27 17.71
C THR A 590 0.80 6.86 16.86
N CYS A 591 -0.41 6.97 17.41
CA CYS A 591 -1.53 7.66 16.78
C CYS A 591 -2.51 8.17 17.83
N LEU A 592 -3.34 9.12 17.41
CA LEU A 592 -4.41 9.68 18.22
C LEU A 592 -5.54 10.18 17.32
N VAL A 593 -6.77 10.09 17.82
CA VAL A 593 -7.99 10.58 17.16
C VAL A 593 -9.00 11.02 18.20
N GLU A 594 -9.76 12.07 17.91
CA GLU A 594 -10.93 12.47 18.72
C GLU A 594 -12.17 11.74 18.19
N ASP A 595 -12.96 11.16 19.08
CA ASP A 595 -14.21 10.50 18.72
C ASP A 595 -15.41 11.48 18.74
N GLN A 596 -16.59 11.01 18.33
CA GLN A 596 -17.77 11.88 18.20
C GLN A 596 -18.30 12.40 19.55
N ARG A 597 -17.84 11.87 20.68
CA ARG A 597 -18.16 12.33 22.04
C ARG A 597 -17.11 13.28 22.61
N GLY A 598 -16.08 13.59 21.83
CA GLY A 598 -14.94 14.39 22.27
C GLY A 598 -13.98 13.62 23.17
N HIS A 599 -14.03 12.29 23.20
CA HIS A 599 -12.99 11.50 23.86
C HIS A 599 -11.78 11.39 22.92
N VAL A 600 -10.56 11.46 23.47
CA VAL A 600 -9.34 11.26 22.69
C VAL A 600 -8.85 9.83 22.85
N TRP A 601 -8.74 9.11 21.74
CA TRP A 601 -8.23 7.76 21.68
C TRP A 601 -6.78 7.77 21.22
N PHE A 602 -5.92 7.06 21.94
CA PHE A 602 -4.51 6.93 21.62
C PHE A 602 -4.16 5.47 21.31
N GLY A 603 -3.40 5.29 20.23
CA GLY A 603 -2.67 4.06 19.97
C GLY A 603 -1.27 4.14 20.57
N THR A 604 -0.82 3.02 21.13
CA THR A 604 0.51 2.90 21.74
C THR A 604 1.18 1.60 21.30
N ARG A 605 2.43 1.38 21.74
CA ARG A 605 3.10 0.07 21.65
C ARG A 605 2.60 -0.99 22.64
N ALA A 606 1.62 -0.65 23.48
CA ALA A 606 1.05 -1.54 24.49
C ALA A 606 -0.49 -1.46 24.48
N GLY A 607 -1.08 -1.45 23.28
CA GLY A 607 -2.53 -1.37 23.09
C GLY A 607 -3.10 0.04 23.07
N VAL A 608 -4.39 0.14 23.38
CA VAL A 608 -5.20 1.36 23.23
C VAL A 608 -5.53 1.97 24.58
N VAL A 609 -5.52 3.31 24.64
CA VAL A 609 -6.03 4.06 25.79
C VAL A 609 -6.96 5.18 25.32
N SER A 610 -7.90 5.57 26.18
CA SER A 610 -8.77 6.72 25.94
C SER A 610 -8.66 7.77 27.03
N VAL A 611 -8.90 9.02 26.65
CA VAL A 611 -9.05 10.16 27.53
C VAL A 611 -10.49 10.64 27.40
N SER A 612 -11.32 10.28 28.38
CA SER A 612 -12.76 10.58 28.35
C SER A 612 -13.09 12.04 28.71
N ASN A 613 -12.17 12.76 29.35
CA ASN A 613 -12.34 14.18 29.65
C ASN A 613 -11.05 14.95 29.32
N PRO A 614 -10.85 15.30 28.04
CA PRO A 614 -9.62 15.96 27.61
C PRO A 614 -9.38 17.32 28.25
N ALA A 615 -10.44 18.06 28.60
CA ALA A 615 -10.34 19.37 29.24
C ALA A 615 -9.62 19.35 30.60
N LYS A 616 -9.50 18.17 31.23
CA LYS A 616 -8.74 17.97 32.48
C LYS A 616 -7.28 17.58 32.27
N ALA A 617 -6.79 17.46 31.04
CA ALA A 617 -5.46 16.91 30.78
C ALA A 617 -4.30 17.78 31.29
N CYS A 618 -4.54 19.02 31.71
CA CYS A 618 -3.54 19.85 32.40
C CYS A 618 -3.69 19.89 33.93
N ASN A 619 -4.55 19.04 34.51
CA ASN A 619 -4.79 18.99 35.96
C ASN A 619 -4.07 17.80 36.62
N ASP A 620 -3.69 17.95 37.89
CA ASP A 620 -3.02 16.88 38.67
C ASP A 620 -3.88 15.63 38.89
N ASP A 621 -5.22 15.77 38.86
CA ASP A 621 -6.17 14.65 39.01
C ASP A 621 -6.47 13.94 37.69
N PHE A 622 -5.80 14.30 36.59
CA PHE A 622 -5.98 13.70 35.28
C PHE A 622 -5.77 12.18 35.30
N ARG A 623 -6.65 11.44 34.63
CA ARG A 623 -6.58 9.99 34.48
C ARG A 623 -6.85 9.59 33.04
N ILE A 624 -6.15 8.55 32.61
CA ILE A 624 -6.46 7.84 31.37
C ILE A 624 -7.38 6.67 31.67
N ASN A 625 -8.04 6.16 30.63
CA ASN A 625 -8.83 4.94 30.69
C ASN A 625 -8.18 3.87 29.80
N ARG A 626 -7.68 2.80 30.42
CA ARG A 626 -7.24 1.60 29.70
C ARG A 626 -8.45 0.69 29.50
N ILE A 627 -8.95 0.63 28.27
CA ILE A 627 -10.20 -0.09 27.97
C ILE A 627 -10.04 -1.58 28.30
N LYS A 628 -11.07 -2.19 28.88
CA LYS A 628 -11.10 -3.60 29.27
C LYS A 628 -12.17 -4.33 28.47
N VAL A 629 -11.79 -5.43 27.84
CA VAL A 629 -12.69 -6.33 27.09
C VAL A 629 -12.95 -7.58 27.93
N PRO A 630 -14.22 -7.90 28.25
CA PRO A 630 -14.56 -9.13 28.96
C PRO A 630 -14.14 -10.38 28.19
N ARG A 631 -13.59 -11.39 28.87
CA ARG A 631 -13.20 -12.66 28.22
C ARG A 631 -14.38 -13.50 27.74
N ASN A 632 -15.55 -13.29 28.33
CA ASN A 632 -16.78 -14.05 28.04
C ASN A 632 -16.63 -15.58 28.14
N ASP A 633 -15.64 -16.07 28.89
CA ASP A 633 -15.30 -17.49 29.10
C ASP A 633 -15.86 -18.06 30.42
N GLY A 634 -16.71 -17.28 31.11
CA GLY A 634 -17.27 -17.61 32.42
C GLY A 634 -16.35 -17.32 33.62
N SER A 635 -15.12 -16.84 33.40
CA SER A 635 -14.19 -16.46 34.49
C SER A 635 -14.56 -15.15 35.18
N GLY A 636 -15.35 -14.29 34.52
CA GLY A 636 -15.64 -12.92 34.96
C GLY A 636 -14.43 -11.99 34.88
N LEU A 637 -13.36 -12.40 34.21
CA LEU A 637 -12.16 -11.60 33.98
C LEU A 637 -12.29 -10.78 32.69
N ALA A 638 -11.50 -9.72 32.62
CA ALA A 638 -11.35 -8.88 31.43
C ALA A 638 -9.86 -8.62 31.19
N ASP A 639 -9.49 -8.54 29.91
CA ASP A 639 -8.15 -8.17 29.47
C ASP A 639 -8.16 -6.73 28.94
N TYR A 640 -7.00 -6.08 28.93
CA TYR A 640 -6.91 -4.76 28.31
C TYR A 640 -7.05 -4.90 26.78
N LEU A 641 -7.77 -3.97 26.16
CA LEU A 641 -8.00 -3.97 24.72
C LEU A 641 -6.67 -3.94 23.96
N LEU A 642 -6.39 -5.02 23.24
CA LEU A 642 -5.18 -5.19 22.43
C LEU A 642 -3.89 -5.01 23.25
N ASP A 643 -3.85 -5.55 24.48
CA ASP A 643 -2.66 -5.48 25.34
C ASP A 643 -1.42 -6.05 24.63
N ASN A 644 -0.30 -5.32 24.69
CA ASN A 644 0.97 -5.62 23.98
C ASN A 644 0.92 -5.56 22.45
N GLU A 645 -0.19 -5.16 21.85
CA GLU A 645 -0.23 -4.89 20.42
C GLU A 645 0.33 -3.51 20.08
N HIS A 646 1.06 -3.43 18.96
CA HIS A 646 1.58 -2.17 18.44
C HIS A 646 0.54 -1.52 17.53
N ILE A 647 -0.16 -0.52 18.06
CA ILE A 647 -1.20 0.23 17.35
C ILE A 647 -0.53 1.27 16.43
N VAL A 648 -1.00 1.44 15.21
CA VAL A 648 -0.42 2.37 14.22
C VAL A 648 -1.43 3.43 13.75
N ALA A 649 -2.69 3.04 13.65
CA ALA A 649 -3.76 3.91 13.17
C ALA A 649 -5.06 3.61 13.92
N ILE A 650 -5.85 4.65 14.17
CA ILE A 650 -7.22 4.55 14.66
C ILE A 650 -8.09 5.47 13.81
N ALA A 651 -9.22 4.97 13.33
CA ALA A 651 -10.26 5.76 12.66
C ALA A 651 -11.60 5.53 13.35
N VAL A 652 -12.46 6.56 13.35
CA VAL A 652 -13.78 6.52 13.98
C VAL A 652 -14.82 6.52 12.86
N ASP A 653 -15.72 5.54 12.86
CA ASP A 653 -16.81 5.48 11.87
C ASP A 653 -18.05 6.30 12.30
N SER A 654 -19.06 6.35 11.43
CA SER A 654 -20.30 7.08 11.66
C SER A 654 -21.10 6.62 12.88
N SER A 655 -20.91 5.38 13.34
CA SER A 655 -21.53 4.83 14.56
C SER A 655 -20.63 4.99 15.79
N ASN A 656 -19.63 5.87 15.71
CA ASN A 656 -18.63 6.12 16.74
C ASN A 656 -17.80 4.88 17.15
N ARG A 657 -17.83 3.81 16.34
CA ARG A 657 -17.01 2.59 16.51
C ARG A 657 -15.59 2.84 16.05
N LYS A 658 -14.64 2.08 16.60
CA LYS A 658 -13.21 2.33 16.35
C LYS A 658 -12.64 1.23 15.45
N TRP A 659 -12.10 1.66 14.32
CA TRP A 659 -11.24 0.86 13.47
C TRP A 659 -9.80 1.04 13.93
N ILE A 660 -9.11 -0.07 14.23
CA ILE A 660 -7.78 -0.06 14.83
C ILE A 660 -6.83 -0.88 13.96
N GLY A 661 -5.83 -0.22 13.39
CA GLY A 661 -4.77 -0.82 12.58
C GLY A 661 -3.53 -1.09 13.42
N THR A 662 -2.94 -2.27 13.24
CA THR A 662 -1.78 -2.72 14.02
C THR A 662 -0.54 -2.97 13.15
N ASN A 663 0.64 -3.00 13.77
CA ASN A 663 1.90 -3.35 13.12
C ASN A 663 2.19 -4.87 13.18
N GLY A 664 1.23 -5.71 12.77
CA GLY A 664 1.47 -7.15 12.67
C GLY A 664 0.30 -8.06 13.04
N SER A 665 -0.76 -7.53 13.63
CA SER A 665 -1.93 -8.28 14.07
C SER A 665 -3.19 -7.95 13.26
N GLY A 666 -3.06 -7.27 12.13
CA GLY A 666 -4.16 -6.95 11.22
C GLY A 666 -4.98 -5.75 11.65
N LEU A 667 -6.26 -5.79 11.29
CA LEU A 667 -7.24 -4.71 11.47
C LEU A 667 -8.37 -5.17 12.39
N TYR A 668 -8.69 -4.37 13.40
CA TYR A 668 -9.79 -4.61 14.34
C TYR A 668 -10.89 -3.58 14.17
N LEU A 669 -12.14 -4.01 14.37
CA LEU A 669 -13.29 -3.15 14.62
C LEU A 669 -13.78 -3.42 16.03
N VAL A 670 -13.89 -2.37 16.84
CA VAL A 670 -14.40 -2.47 18.22
C VAL A 670 -15.62 -1.57 18.41
N SER A 671 -16.43 -1.89 19.44
CA SER A 671 -17.59 -1.10 19.85
C SER A 671 -17.23 0.37 20.11
N GLU A 672 -18.26 1.21 20.26
CA GLU A 672 -18.09 2.61 20.60
C GLU A 672 -17.21 2.80 21.86
N ASP A 673 -17.47 2.07 22.94
CA ASP A 673 -16.69 2.18 24.16
C ASP A 673 -15.42 1.29 24.13
N GLY A 674 -15.23 0.49 23.07
CA GLY A 674 -14.10 -0.41 22.85
C GLY A 674 -14.10 -1.66 23.74
N ASP A 675 -15.19 -1.90 24.47
CA ASP A 675 -15.37 -3.03 25.39
C ASP A 675 -15.78 -4.34 24.69
N GLU A 676 -15.99 -4.30 23.37
CA GLU A 676 -16.26 -5.47 22.53
C GLU A 676 -15.44 -5.40 21.24
N ILE A 677 -14.79 -6.51 20.87
CA ILE A 677 -14.18 -6.69 19.54
C ILE A 677 -15.25 -7.27 18.61
N ILE A 678 -15.71 -6.45 17.66
CA ILE A 678 -16.79 -6.80 16.72
C ILE A 678 -16.23 -7.66 15.57
N SER A 679 -15.10 -7.25 15.01
CA SER A 679 -14.45 -7.95 13.89
C SER A 679 -12.94 -7.87 13.97
N HIS A 680 -12.27 -8.87 13.40
CA HIS A 680 -10.82 -8.93 13.25
C HIS A 680 -10.45 -9.48 11.87
N PHE A 681 -9.65 -8.73 11.11
CA PHE A 681 -9.24 -9.05 9.76
C PHE A 681 -7.72 -9.25 9.69
N THR A 682 -7.32 -10.41 9.16
CA THR A 682 -5.92 -10.82 8.93
C THR A 682 -5.77 -11.33 7.50
N ILE A 683 -4.53 -11.62 7.08
CA ILE A 683 -4.26 -12.28 5.79
C ILE A 683 -4.96 -13.64 5.63
N ASP A 684 -5.35 -14.29 6.73
CA ASP A 684 -5.94 -15.64 6.71
C ASP A 684 -7.45 -15.62 6.44
N ASN A 685 -8.13 -14.52 6.81
CA ASN A 685 -9.58 -14.41 6.74
C ASN A 685 -10.07 -13.21 5.90
N SER A 686 -9.16 -12.46 5.28
CA SER A 686 -9.48 -11.29 4.50
C SER A 686 -8.54 -11.11 3.29
N PRO A 687 -8.94 -10.30 2.30
CA PRO A 687 -8.11 -9.86 1.18
C PRO A 687 -6.89 -8.98 1.52
N LEU A 688 -6.58 -8.77 2.79
CA LEU A 688 -5.44 -7.94 3.17
C LEU A 688 -4.13 -8.60 2.73
N PRO A 689 -3.16 -7.83 2.18
CA PRO A 689 -1.90 -8.36 1.69
C PRO A 689 -0.88 -8.63 2.80
N SER A 690 -1.13 -8.09 3.99
CA SER A 690 -0.28 -8.17 5.18
C SER A 690 -1.11 -7.86 6.42
N ASN A 691 -0.68 -8.35 7.58
CA ASN A 691 -1.22 -7.96 8.89
C ASN A 691 -0.67 -6.61 9.39
N VAL A 692 0.18 -5.94 8.59
CA VAL A 692 0.71 -4.60 8.88
C VAL A 692 -0.19 -3.55 8.24
N ILE A 693 -0.87 -2.77 9.07
CA ILE A 693 -1.69 -1.62 8.65
C ILE A 693 -0.89 -0.34 8.87
N THR A 694 -0.95 0.58 7.90
CA THR A 694 -0.19 1.84 7.94
C THR A 694 -1.08 3.07 8.13
N ALA A 695 -2.29 3.07 7.57
CA ALA A 695 -3.23 4.18 7.70
C ALA A 695 -4.68 3.71 7.61
N LEU A 696 -5.60 4.47 8.22
CA LEU A 696 -7.04 4.22 8.18
C LEU A 696 -7.79 5.52 7.98
N TYR A 697 -8.88 5.46 7.22
CA TYR A 697 -9.80 6.58 7.01
C TYR A 697 -11.22 6.06 6.78
N CYS A 698 -12.16 6.47 7.62
CA CYS A 698 -13.58 6.25 7.38
C CYS A 698 -14.11 7.39 6.53
N ASP A 699 -14.70 7.09 5.37
CA ASP A 699 -15.32 8.12 4.53
C ASP A 699 -16.55 8.72 5.25
N PRO A 700 -16.57 10.03 5.53
CA PRO A 700 -17.70 10.67 6.21
C PRO A 700 -18.97 10.68 5.36
N ASN A 701 -18.92 10.26 4.10
CA ASN A 701 -20.05 10.28 3.18
C ASN A 701 -20.56 8.88 2.78
N SER A 702 -19.94 7.79 3.23
CA SER A 702 -20.33 6.42 2.87
C SER A 702 -20.02 5.41 3.97
N SER A 703 -20.27 4.12 3.72
CA SER A 703 -19.89 3.03 4.62
C SER A 703 -18.45 2.55 4.43
N SER A 704 -17.65 3.24 3.61
CA SER A 704 -16.32 2.78 3.23
C SER A 704 -15.27 3.11 4.27
N LEU A 705 -14.53 2.09 4.67
CA LEU A 705 -13.24 2.24 5.34
C LEU A 705 -12.13 2.07 4.30
N PHE A 706 -11.27 3.06 4.19
CA PHE A 706 -10.04 2.99 3.42
C PHE A 706 -8.88 2.56 4.32
N VAL A 707 -8.13 1.56 3.84
CA VAL A 707 -7.04 0.91 4.55
C VAL A 707 -5.76 1.07 3.74
N GLY A 708 -4.85 1.89 4.25
CA GLY A 708 -3.50 2.01 3.72
C GLY A 708 -2.67 0.80 4.15
N THR A 709 -1.90 0.25 3.20
CA THR A 709 -0.95 -0.84 3.45
C THR A 709 0.38 -0.57 2.74
N LEU A 710 1.39 -1.38 3.04
CA LEU A 710 2.66 -1.36 2.29
C LEU A 710 2.50 -1.79 0.83
N SER A 711 1.44 -2.53 0.49
CA SER A 711 1.17 -3.04 -0.86
C SER A 711 0.04 -2.30 -1.59
N GLY A 712 -0.39 -1.12 -1.09
CA GLY A 712 -1.40 -0.27 -1.75
C GLY A 712 -2.67 -0.04 -0.91
N LEU A 713 -3.71 0.50 -1.56
CA LEU A 713 -4.97 0.91 -0.94
C LEU A 713 -6.04 -0.19 -1.04
N TYR A 714 -6.72 -0.42 0.06
CA TYR A 714 -7.87 -1.31 0.14
C TYR A 714 -9.08 -0.55 0.68
N GLU A 715 -10.27 -0.95 0.25
CA GLU A 715 -11.55 -0.43 0.72
C GLU A 715 -12.38 -1.57 1.27
N TYR A 716 -12.89 -1.40 2.49
CA TYR A 716 -13.84 -2.32 3.12
C TYR A 716 -15.20 -1.65 3.24
N SER A 717 -16.25 -2.30 2.74
CA SER A 717 -17.63 -1.83 2.91
C SER A 717 -18.14 -2.22 4.30
N SER A 718 -18.12 -1.27 5.23
CA SER A 718 -18.52 -1.45 6.63
C SER A 718 -20.03 -1.64 6.79
N THR A 719 -20.45 -1.98 8.01
CA THR A 719 -21.87 -2.10 8.41
C THR A 719 -22.45 -0.80 8.97
N SER A 720 -21.68 0.31 8.98
CA SER A 720 -22.12 1.63 9.43
C SER A 720 -22.04 2.62 8.28
N SER A 721 -23.00 3.54 8.18
CA SER A 721 -22.95 4.67 7.24
C SER A 721 -23.43 5.95 7.92
N PRO A 722 -23.13 7.14 7.37
CA PRO A 722 -23.67 8.39 7.88
C PRO A 722 -25.21 8.38 7.93
N PRO A 723 -25.84 8.85 9.01
CA PRO A 723 -27.29 8.95 9.11
C PRO A 723 -27.87 10.06 8.22
N ARG A 724 -29.16 9.93 7.90
CA ARG A 724 -29.97 10.95 7.20
C ARG A 724 -30.88 11.70 8.17
N SER A 725 -31.36 12.87 7.74
CA SER A 725 -32.30 13.70 8.50
C SER A 725 -33.72 13.15 8.49
N ASP A 726 -34.07 12.34 7.50
CA ASP A 726 -35.38 11.70 7.33
C ASP A 726 -35.24 10.38 6.54
N TYR A 727 -36.38 9.77 6.18
CA TYR A 727 -36.43 8.49 5.48
C TYR A 727 -36.69 8.59 3.96
N SER A 728 -36.56 9.78 3.33
CA SER A 728 -36.87 9.95 1.89
C SER A 728 -35.95 9.14 0.99
N ASP A 729 -34.73 8.89 1.45
CA ASP A 729 -33.65 8.27 0.69
C ASP A 729 -33.45 6.80 1.07
N VAL A 730 -34.42 6.18 1.76
CA VAL A 730 -34.28 4.78 2.18
C VAL A 730 -34.47 3.84 1.00
N TYR A 731 -33.49 2.97 0.78
CA TYR A 731 -33.58 1.87 -0.17
C TYR A 731 -32.81 0.65 0.33
N ALA A 732 -33.03 -0.48 -0.34
CA ALA A 732 -32.36 -1.73 -0.02
C ALA A 732 -31.59 -2.28 -1.22
N TYR A 733 -30.44 -2.91 -0.97
CA TYR A 733 -29.61 -3.56 -1.97
C TYR A 733 -28.94 -4.83 -1.42
N PRO A 734 -28.74 -5.88 -2.25
CA PRO A 734 -29.24 -5.99 -3.62
C PRO A 734 -30.76 -6.10 -3.66
N ASN A 735 -31.38 -5.55 -4.71
CA ASN A 735 -32.83 -5.62 -4.90
C ASN A 735 -33.16 -5.63 -6.41
N PRO A 736 -33.68 -6.73 -6.97
CA PRO A 736 -34.10 -7.95 -6.27
C PRO A 736 -32.93 -8.77 -5.71
N VAL A 737 -33.19 -9.47 -4.62
CA VAL A 737 -32.32 -10.52 -4.07
C VAL A 737 -32.54 -11.78 -4.91
N THR A 738 -31.56 -12.16 -5.72
CA THR A 738 -31.65 -13.29 -6.65
C THR A 738 -31.36 -14.62 -5.96
N SER A 739 -31.76 -15.74 -6.58
CA SER A 739 -31.68 -17.08 -5.98
C SER A 739 -30.24 -17.55 -5.74
N GLY A 740 -29.28 -16.98 -6.47
CA GLY A 740 -27.86 -17.21 -6.28
C GLY A 740 -27.20 -16.33 -5.21
N TYR A 741 -27.91 -15.35 -4.65
CA TYR A 741 -27.37 -14.44 -3.64
C TYR A 741 -27.71 -14.90 -2.23
N SER A 742 -26.70 -15.25 -1.43
CA SER A 742 -26.84 -15.64 -0.02
C SER A 742 -26.24 -14.63 0.97
N GLY A 743 -25.76 -13.49 0.47
CA GLY A 743 -25.12 -12.46 1.29
C GLY A 743 -26.11 -11.56 2.06
N PRO A 744 -25.59 -10.54 2.76
CA PRO A 744 -26.39 -9.58 3.50
C PRO A 744 -27.20 -8.64 2.58
N ILE A 745 -28.47 -8.44 2.92
CA ILE A 745 -29.35 -7.43 2.34
C ILE A 745 -29.23 -6.16 3.18
N THR A 746 -28.77 -5.10 2.55
CA THR A 746 -28.51 -3.82 3.20
C THR A 746 -29.68 -2.87 2.99
N ILE A 747 -30.07 -2.16 4.04
CA ILE A 747 -31.05 -1.07 4.02
C ILE A 747 -30.30 0.19 4.43
N THR A 748 -30.19 1.18 3.55
CA THR A 748 -29.43 2.42 3.78
C THR A 748 -30.30 3.65 3.60
N GLY A 749 -29.80 4.83 3.95
CA GLY A 749 -30.55 6.09 3.95
C GLY A 749 -31.41 6.27 5.20
N LEU A 750 -31.14 5.51 6.27
CA LEU A 750 -31.87 5.57 7.53
C LEU A 750 -31.43 6.77 8.37
N MET A 751 -32.28 7.14 9.31
CA MET A 751 -31.93 8.05 10.41
C MET A 751 -31.10 7.30 11.46
N GLU A 752 -30.42 8.05 12.32
CA GLU A 752 -29.72 7.49 13.47
C GLU A 752 -30.70 6.79 14.45
N ASP A 753 -30.23 5.71 15.08
CA ASP A 753 -30.98 4.87 16.02
C ASP A 753 -32.35 4.42 15.51
N SER A 754 -32.47 4.14 14.21
CA SER A 754 -33.71 3.67 13.60
C SER A 754 -34.01 2.24 14.00
N LEU A 755 -35.17 1.99 14.59
CA LEU A 755 -35.71 0.64 14.73
C LEU A 755 -36.25 0.17 13.36
N VAL A 756 -35.60 -0.85 12.79
CA VAL A 756 -35.95 -1.41 11.49
C VAL A 756 -36.68 -2.74 11.67
N LYS A 757 -37.87 -2.85 11.07
CA LYS A 757 -38.68 -4.07 11.04
C LYS A 757 -38.94 -4.50 9.61
N ILE A 758 -38.70 -5.77 9.33
CA ILE A 758 -38.96 -6.38 8.03
C ILE A 758 -40.22 -7.23 8.16
N MET A 759 -41.20 -6.95 7.31
CA MET A 759 -42.51 -7.59 7.32
C MET A 759 -42.75 -8.35 6.02
N ASP A 760 -43.50 -9.45 6.07
CA ASP A 760 -44.00 -10.13 4.86
C ASP A 760 -45.16 -9.35 4.21
N SER A 761 -45.65 -9.84 3.07
CA SER A 761 -46.83 -9.26 2.38
C SER A 761 -48.13 -9.27 3.19
N GLY A 762 -48.20 -10.05 4.27
CA GLY A 762 -49.30 -10.06 5.24
C GLY A 762 -49.06 -9.15 6.44
N MET A 763 -48.03 -8.29 6.41
CA MET A 763 -47.58 -7.42 7.50
C MET A 763 -47.21 -8.16 8.79
N ARG A 764 -46.73 -9.40 8.67
CA ARG A 764 -46.20 -10.17 9.81
C ARG A 764 -44.70 -9.94 9.94
N LEU A 765 -44.23 -9.81 11.17
CA LEU A 765 -42.81 -9.61 11.45
C LEU A 765 -41.99 -10.82 11.01
N VAL A 766 -40.98 -10.55 10.19
CA VAL A 766 -40.02 -11.52 9.67
C VAL A 766 -38.68 -11.37 10.38
N TYR A 767 -38.20 -10.14 10.54
CA TYR A 767 -36.92 -9.79 11.14
C TYR A 767 -36.97 -8.39 11.76
N GLN A 768 -36.11 -8.11 12.74
CA GLN A 768 -35.99 -6.80 13.40
C GLN A 768 -34.54 -6.54 13.76
N THR A 769 -34.10 -5.30 13.58
CA THR A 769 -32.77 -4.80 13.98
C THR A 769 -32.83 -3.30 14.26
N SER A 770 -31.76 -2.74 14.81
CA SER A 770 -31.52 -1.29 14.82
C SER A 770 -30.56 -0.89 13.70
N SER A 771 -30.53 0.39 13.33
CA SER A 771 -29.52 0.92 12.41
C SER A 771 -28.20 1.21 13.13
N GLU A 772 -27.10 0.97 12.43
CA GLU A 772 -25.76 1.44 12.75
C GLU A 772 -25.51 2.72 11.93
N GLY A 773 -25.72 3.87 12.56
CA GLY A 773 -25.82 5.13 11.84
C GLY A 773 -27.01 5.10 10.88
N GLY A 774 -26.78 5.38 9.60
CA GLY A 774 -27.79 5.40 8.55
C GLY A 774 -28.07 4.08 7.83
N MET A 775 -27.64 2.94 8.39
CA MET A 775 -27.74 1.64 7.71
C MET A 775 -28.13 0.49 8.63
N ALA A 776 -28.86 -0.49 8.10
CA ALA A 776 -29.18 -1.75 8.76
C ALA A 776 -28.93 -2.93 7.82
N VAL A 777 -28.54 -4.07 8.39
CA VAL A 777 -28.20 -5.27 7.62
C VAL A 777 -29.14 -6.43 8.00
N TRP A 778 -29.59 -7.17 6.99
CA TRP A 778 -30.44 -8.33 7.13
C TRP A 778 -29.88 -9.53 6.36
N ASP A 779 -29.74 -10.68 7.00
CA ASP A 779 -29.23 -11.91 6.40
C ASP A 779 -30.21 -12.63 5.44
N GLY A 780 -31.40 -12.06 5.22
CA GLY A 780 -32.46 -12.68 4.41
C GLY A 780 -33.15 -13.86 5.09
N CYS A 781 -32.94 -14.06 6.39
CA CYS A 781 -33.60 -15.10 7.19
C CYS A 781 -34.70 -14.50 8.07
N ASN A 782 -35.66 -15.32 8.46
CA ASN A 782 -36.60 -14.95 9.52
C ASN A 782 -35.93 -15.03 10.90
N ILE A 783 -36.63 -14.59 11.95
CA ILE A 783 -36.17 -14.68 13.36
C ILE A 783 -35.77 -16.11 13.79
N GLY A 784 -36.28 -17.15 13.11
CA GLY A 784 -35.91 -18.55 13.34
C GLY A 784 -34.67 -19.01 12.58
N GLY A 785 -33.94 -18.11 11.90
CA GLY A 785 -32.74 -18.43 11.11
C GLY A 785 -33.00 -19.16 9.79
N THR A 786 -34.27 -19.25 9.34
CA THR A 786 -34.61 -19.89 8.06
C THR A 786 -34.70 -18.85 6.96
N ARG A 787 -34.03 -19.10 5.81
CA ARG A 787 -34.11 -18.24 4.62
C ARG A 787 -35.58 -18.01 4.24
N VAL A 788 -35.94 -16.76 4.03
CA VAL A 788 -37.31 -16.38 3.69
C VAL A 788 -37.69 -16.85 2.29
N ARG A 789 -38.99 -17.02 2.00
CA ARG A 789 -39.47 -17.48 0.68
C ARG A 789 -39.44 -16.35 -0.36
N SER A 790 -39.54 -16.71 -1.64
CA SER A 790 -39.71 -15.75 -2.72
C SER A 790 -40.95 -14.89 -2.47
N GLY A 791 -40.82 -13.57 -2.56
CA GLY A 791 -41.89 -12.62 -2.20
C GLY A 791 -41.40 -11.19 -2.02
N VAL A 792 -42.34 -10.28 -1.80
CA VAL A 792 -42.06 -8.87 -1.46
C VAL A 792 -42.13 -8.70 0.05
N TYR A 793 -41.07 -8.13 0.61
CA TYR A 793 -40.93 -7.79 2.02
C TYR A 793 -40.95 -6.27 2.17
N TYR A 794 -41.55 -5.79 3.25
CA TYR A 794 -41.74 -4.38 3.55
C TYR A 794 -40.82 -3.98 4.70
N VAL A 795 -40.05 -2.91 4.52
CA VAL A 795 -39.17 -2.35 5.54
C VAL A 795 -39.89 -1.20 6.20
N LEU A 796 -40.09 -1.28 7.51
CA LEU A 796 -40.61 -0.21 8.35
C LEU A 796 -39.46 0.31 9.21
N ALA A 797 -39.30 1.63 9.27
CA ALA A 797 -38.31 2.28 10.11
C ALA A 797 -38.96 3.36 10.98
N SER A 798 -38.44 3.56 12.18
CA SER A 798 -38.86 4.62 13.10
C SER A 798 -37.70 5.01 14.01
N SER A 799 -37.53 6.30 14.29
CA SER A 799 -36.50 6.82 15.21
C SER A 799 -37.17 7.63 16.33
N SER A 800 -36.56 7.64 17.52
CA SER A 800 -37.09 8.31 18.71
C SER A 800 -36.33 9.60 19.10
N GLY A 801 -35.49 10.14 18.22
CA GLY A 801 -34.64 11.31 18.48
C GLY A 801 -35.39 12.64 18.67
N GLN A 802 -34.81 13.56 19.46
CA GLN A 802 -35.35 14.92 19.65
C GLN A 802 -35.27 15.73 18.35
N GLY A 803 -36.42 16.16 17.83
CA GLY A 803 -36.52 17.03 16.65
C GLY A 803 -37.01 16.34 15.38
N ALA A 804 -37.10 15.01 15.37
CA ALA A 804 -37.83 14.30 14.33
C ALA A 804 -39.33 14.50 14.54
N GLU A 805 -40.07 15.02 13.55
CA GLU A 805 -41.50 14.73 13.51
C GLU A 805 -41.64 13.22 13.61
N SER A 806 -42.35 12.73 14.63
CA SER A 806 -42.52 11.31 14.89
C SER A 806 -43.15 10.64 13.67
N SER A 807 -42.34 10.11 12.76
CA SER A 807 -42.82 9.26 11.68
C SER A 807 -43.18 7.93 12.33
N ALA A 808 -44.49 7.77 12.58
CA ALA A 808 -45.05 6.47 12.93
C ALA A 808 -44.59 5.47 11.87
N GLY A 809 -44.08 4.29 12.27
CA GLY A 809 -43.37 3.34 11.41
C GLY A 809 -44.01 3.07 10.05
N ASP A 810 -43.67 3.92 9.08
CA ASP A 810 -44.14 3.87 7.70
C ASP A 810 -43.27 2.88 6.91
N VAL A 811 -43.80 2.38 5.81
CA VAL A 811 -43.02 1.57 4.88
C VAL A 811 -42.05 2.50 4.15
N VAL A 812 -40.76 2.37 4.47
CA VAL A 812 -39.69 3.19 3.90
C VAL A 812 -39.01 2.53 2.70
N ALA A 813 -39.08 1.18 2.59
CA ALA A 813 -38.56 0.45 1.43
C ALA A 813 -39.29 -0.89 1.21
N LYS A 814 -39.07 -1.48 0.03
CA LYS A 814 -39.55 -2.83 -0.34
C LYS A 814 -38.41 -3.66 -0.90
N ILE A 815 -38.31 -4.92 -0.47
CA ILE A 815 -37.28 -5.88 -0.89
C ILE A 815 -37.98 -7.01 -1.65
N LEU A 816 -37.59 -7.26 -2.90
CA LEU A 816 -38.04 -8.43 -3.65
C LEU A 816 -37.02 -9.57 -3.49
N VAL A 817 -37.43 -10.69 -2.90
CA VAL A 817 -36.63 -11.91 -2.82
C VAL A 817 -37.12 -12.93 -3.83
N VAL A 818 -36.20 -13.54 -4.57
CA VAL A 818 -36.46 -14.58 -5.58
C VAL A 818 -35.55 -15.77 -5.26
N ASN A 819 -36.08 -16.79 -4.60
CA ASN A 819 -35.42 -18.10 -4.48
C ASN A 819 -35.88 -19.07 -5.56
#